data_AF-A0A0E3Z1U4-F1
#
_entry.id   AF-A0A0E3Z1U4-F1
#
_cell.length_a   1.000
_cell.length_b   1.000
_cell.length_c   1.000
_cell.angle_alpha   90.00
_cell.angle_beta   90.00
_cell.angle_gamma   90.00
#
_symmetry.space_group_name_H-M   'P 1'
#
loop_
_entity.id
_entity.type
_entity.pdbx_description
1 polymer ?
#
loop_
_entity_poly.entity_id
_entity_poly.type
_entity_poly.pdbx_seq_one_letter_code
_entity_poly.pdbx_strand_id
1 'polypeptide(L)'
;MRRIASLSLFLLLAVCSNVSAGNGQEGTFEFAIDAPWRIEPVVDQLGNRSYGAIPIIIAVTDANIIPFDNPDDDRQKYRIGNFCELKVFGAGGTWRQNIGFEQLSEIEHTGHSGTTWKTGAWGPGYMGGNESPSHRVCKPGEPSCASSRTPHGTSEWYATAWYTPVPADGFVPGADLPLTLTAIFTTGPEVSCDSVHDADFLSLTNHVSVHAGEAPLPRFDDRWAYGDLHYHSQGTDNEGEQGYGYRGTLKAMGAIGLDFAFATEHASDSLQIVDVDFDGYGPMFIGGIQAGFSDHPLILRDMSAPRFRFLHGELWRPQGANLDSAFRGSSPSLPPQTVRARRIAPQIFLGGEVDVVPEVGANDNSTSWSYAGGQISLNDLCGGWKHPITDCNPSRLREQRNGATILKDVQGINEYHPARAHMVYLPRDAARADAFVSSRTGRYGGASRQMTKGSDALLPEIEAGGDRGKGYVFLAHPIPFGNCDGGPPNLRGGPGPDVVPYTKQMLDQAFRSRAVLGLQLWNEDVRMLNRSGDGDTTETGFHSDDDDGGYGFRNSPPGGFADGAFELQPWHHRDRPSYARHCEGVEWMLTTGTRLWDQLMLKGLSPSETASIDWLPAGDPRRLFMAGGSDAHGDLNHHRAGYMLGLERVDDMAIGKPRNLVMAGKPQTALNRLGLSSSRHVSPRGREALADNRATTAGVENSTGGAGATGPTGVPAATSVLDDQVNAYSQSQIVAALAEGAFSVTDGPALRIAIDRNGNGRIDDADTPMGGIIETYGDVTLPLLVEWQSNEEWGPVYQVDLIVGISTPHSAAGRFEEVFAPFNNGPRTRLTQASEQVEHTRKIDDNRTFVKRRGEYYYDDPTGGLMRFQPASFSGTRRIDLPLQAFSVRQAIRGGRLVLPERMFVRAYARSVPMVGSSGTCAVDPKIGRCIPRYAFANPVWAIAGPGSATTCPRNRPRAIDSDGDGLPDGCDPCPHTSQSFCPPAPRDRPPVLREDRPVR
;
A
#
# COMPACT_ATOMS: atom_id res chain seq x y z
N MET A 1 -61.64 34.33 -47.34
CA MET A 1 -61.95 35.54 -46.55
C MET A 1 -60.72 35.84 -45.69
N ARG A 2 -59.89 36.82 -46.09
CA ARG A 2 -59.63 38.11 -45.40
C ARG A 2 -59.19 37.94 -43.93
N ARG A 3 -57.88 38.12 -43.64
CA ARG A 3 -57.20 39.28 -42.96
C ARG A 3 -57.50 39.33 -41.43
N ILE A 4 -56.67 39.76 -40.47
CA ILE A 4 -55.26 40.20 -40.25
C ILE A 4 -55.11 40.35 -38.69
N ALA A 5 -53.88 40.36 -38.15
CA ALA A 5 -53.38 40.91 -36.86
C ALA A 5 -52.89 39.83 -35.86
N SER A 6 -51.59 39.49 -35.82
CA SER A 6 -50.46 40.24 -35.19
C SER A 6 -50.55 40.34 -33.67
N LEU A 7 -49.80 39.49 -32.97
CA LEU A 7 -49.01 39.93 -31.82
C LEU A 7 -47.75 39.05 -31.69
N SER A 8 -46.61 39.70 -31.78
CA SER A 8 -45.26 39.13 -31.69
C SER A 8 -44.98 38.62 -30.28
N LEU A 9 -44.53 37.38 -30.15
CA LEU A 9 -43.80 36.92 -28.97
C LEU A 9 -42.54 36.19 -29.46
N PHE A 10 -41.40 36.86 -29.35
CA PHE A 10 -40.09 36.23 -29.38
C PHE A 10 -40.02 35.28 -28.18
N LEU A 11 -40.37 34.00 -28.39
CA LEU A 11 -39.98 32.96 -27.46
C LEU A 11 -38.54 32.59 -27.82
N LEU A 12 -37.57 33.19 -27.11
CA LEU A 12 -36.28 32.54 -26.93
C LEU A 12 -36.60 31.15 -26.37
N LEU A 13 -36.38 30.12 -27.18
CA LEU A 13 -36.16 28.78 -26.67
C LEU A 13 -34.88 28.84 -25.85
N ALA A 14 -35.03 29.16 -24.56
CA ALA A 14 -34.09 28.78 -23.53
C ALA A 14 -34.09 27.25 -23.52
N VAL A 15 -33.28 26.66 -24.41
CA VAL A 15 -32.75 25.33 -24.18
C VAL A 15 -31.86 25.53 -22.96
N CYS A 16 -32.40 25.23 -21.77
CA CYS A 16 -31.59 25.02 -20.58
C CYS A 16 -30.70 23.82 -20.89
N SER A 17 -29.56 24.07 -21.50
CA SER A 17 -28.42 23.18 -21.44
C SER A 17 -28.07 23.10 -19.96
N ASN A 18 -28.37 21.97 -19.34
CA ASN A 18 -27.87 21.66 -18.00
C ASN A 18 -26.37 21.44 -18.14
N VAL A 19 -25.63 22.32 -17.49
CA VAL A 19 -24.19 22.49 -17.60
C VAL A 19 -23.69 22.48 -16.19
N SER A 20 -22.81 21.53 -15.88
CA SER A 20 -22.37 21.20 -14.53
C SER A 20 -20.85 21.06 -14.53
N ALA A 21 -20.15 21.91 -13.79
CA ALA A 21 -18.72 21.80 -13.52
C ALA A 21 -18.54 21.42 -12.04
N GLY A 22 -18.26 20.13 -11.80
CA GLY A 22 -18.17 19.44 -10.50
C GLY A 22 -17.36 20.16 -9.43
N ASN A 23 -17.99 20.24 -8.25
CA ASN A 23 -17.72 20.77 -6.90
C ASN A 23 -16.22 20.90 -6.46
N GLY A 24 -15.82 21.51 -5.35
CA GLY A 24 -16.42 22.26 -4.26
C GLY A 24 -15.32 23.18 -3.70
N GLN A 25 -15.68 24.09 -2.79
CA GLN A 25 -14.91 25.32 -2.64
C GLN A 25 -13.69 25.17 -1.72
N GLU A 26 -12.51 25.40 -2.31
CA GLU A 26 -11.23 25.62 -1.66
C GLU A 26 -11.32 26.81 -0.68
N GLY A 27 -10.63 26.76 0.46
CA GLY A 27 -10.49 27.94 1.33
C GLY A 27 -10.95 27.90 2.77
N THR A 28 -11.04 26.71 3.37
CA THR A 28 -11.28 26.60 4.82
C THR A 28 -10.16 25.81 5.49
N PHE A 29 -10.41 24.60 5.91
CA PHE A 29 -9.37 23.69 6.40
C PHE A 29 -9.88 22.28 6.13
N GLU A 30 -8.98 21.35 5.91
CA GLU A 30 -9.36 19.94 5.93
C GLU A 30 -9.10 19.36 7.32
N PHE A 31 -9.87 18.36 7.70
CA PHE A 31 -9.62 17.65 8.94
C PHE A 31 -9.91 16.16 8.84
N ALA A 32 -9.18 15.40 9.64
CA ALA A 32 -9.47 14.00 9.90
C ALA A 32 -9.28 13.71 11.39
N ILE A 33 -10.15 12.86 11.95
CA ILE A 33 -9.94 12.28 13.27
C ILE A 33 -10.01 10.78 13.11
N ASP A 34 -8.90 10.09 13.30
CA ASP A 34 -8.77 8.70 12.88
C ASP A 34 -8.11 7.79 13.92
N ALA A 35 -8.31 6.50 13.77
CA ALA A 35 -7.76 5.44 14.62
C ALA A 35 -7.45 4.20 13.77
N PRO A 36 -6.44 3.38 14.12
CA PRO A 36 -6.14 2.17 13.37
C PRO A 36 -7.37 1.25 13.28
N TRP A 37 -7.62 0.70 12.09
CA TRP A 37 -8.74 -0.21 11.83
C TRP A 37 -8.67 -1.49 12.67
N ARG A 38 -7.49 -1.86 13.18
CA ARG A 38 -7.30 -2.96 14.14
C ARG A 38 -6.15 -2.75 15.12
N ILE A 39 -6.22 -3.45 16.24
CA ILE A 39 -5.15 -3.56 17.24
C ILE A 39 -4.67 -5.01 17.32
N GLU A 40 -3.37 -5.23 17.11
CA GLU A 40 -2.69 -6.50 17.30
C GLU A 40 -2.61 -6.84 18.81
N PRO A 41 -3.00 -8.04 19.24
CA PRO A 41 -2.91 -8.43 20.64
C PRO A 41 -1.46 -8.72 21.03
N VAL A 42 -1.09 -8.35 22.26
CA VAL A 42 0.11 -8.87 22.92
C VAL A 42 -0.28 -10.17 23.62
N VAL A 43 0.38 -11.26 23.25
CA VAL A 43 0.18 -12.59 23.84
C VAL A 43 1.25 -12.82 24.91
N ASP A 44 0.82 -13.04 26.16
CA ASP A 44 1.75 -13.35 27.25
C ASP A 44 2.22 -14.83 27.23
N GLN A 45 3.10 -15.20 28.17
CA GLN A 45 3.62 -16.57 28.27
C GLN A 45 2.55 -17.63 28.58
N LEU A 46 1.39 -17.21 29.10
CA LEU A 46 0.25 -18.07 29.40
C LEU A 46 -0.74 -18.15 28.23
N GLY A 47 -0.48 -17.44 27.14
CA GLY A 47 -1.38 -17.34 25.98
C GLY A 47 -2.51 -16.32 26.17
N ASN A 48 -2.52 -15.54 27.25
CA ASN A 48 -3.53 -14.50 27.43
C ASN A 48 -3.26 -13.35 26.47
N ARG A 49 -4.32 -12.84 25.86
CA ARG A 49 -4.29 -11.73 24.91
C ARG A 49 -4.59 -10.44 25.66
N SER A 50 -3.80 -9.41 25.40
CA SER A 50 -4.02 -8.06 25.92
C SER A 50 -3.86 -7.03 24.81
N TYR A 51 -4.68 -6.00 24.84
CA TYR A 51 -4.59 -4.87 23.94
C TYR A 51 -4.04 -3.66 24.70
N GLY A 52 -3.19 -2.88 24.07
CA GLY A 52 -2.80 -1.57 24.62
C GLY A 52 -3.78 -0.48 24.21
N ALA A 53 -3.40 0.76 24.48
CA ALA A 53 -4.19 1.92 24.08
C ALA A 53 -4.29 2.05 22.54
N ILE A 54 -5.40 2.62 22.09
CA ILE A 54 -5.71 2.97 20.71
C ILE A 54 -5.12 4.38 20.46
N PRO A 55 -4.18 4.53 19.52
CA PRO A 55 -3.73 5.86 19.09
C PRO A 55 -4.85 6.52 18.27
N ILE A 56 -5.24 7.73 18.65
CA ILE A 56 -6.16 8.58 17.91
C ILE A 56 -5.36 9.73 17.31
N ILE A 57 -5.48 9.91 16.00
CA ILE A 57 -4.81 10.97 15.25
C ILE A 57 -5.85 12.05 14.97
N ILE A 58 -5.50 13.31 15.20
CA ILE A 58 -6.28 14.47 14.78
C ILE A 58 -5.41 15.21 13.78
N ALA A 59 -5.88 15.36 12.55
CA ALA A 59 -5.25 16.13 11.50
C ALA A 59 -6.12 17.36 11.20
N VAL A 60 -5.48 18.51 11.10
CA VAL A 60 -6.06 19.74 10.55
C VAL A 60 -5.04 20.31 9.57
N THR A 61 -5.41 20.48 8.32
CA THR A 61 -4.54 20.95 7.24
C THR A 61 -5.14 22.19 6.58
N ASP A 62 -4.30 22.94 5.87
CA ASP A 62 -4.66 24.13 5.08
C ASP A 62 -5.30 25.29 5.85
N ALA A 63 -5.19 25.29 7.19
CA ALA A 63 -5.68 26.38 8.04
C ALA A 63 -4.96 27.73 7.80
N ASN A 64 -3.88 27.75 7.01
CA ASN A 64 -3.17 28.93 6.54
C ASN A 64 -3.65 29.45 5.17
N ILE A 65 -4.46 28.69 4.43
CA ILE A 65 -4.97 29.04 3.08
C ILE A 65 -6.26 29.87 3.14
N ILE A 66 -7.08 29.72 4.21
CA ILE A 66 -8.33 30.48 4.47
C ILE A 66 -8.33 31.95 4.01
N PRO A 67 -7.26 32.75 4.24
CA PRO A 67 -7.30 34.18 3.89
C PRO A 67 -7.30 34.51 2.39
N PHE A 68 -7.14 33.54 1.48
CA PHE A 68 -6.96 33.77 0.04
C PHE A 68 -8.26 33.72 -0.77
N ASP A 69 -9.29 33.02 -0.30
CA ASP A 69 -10.44 32.65 -1.13
C ASP A 69 -11.55 33.70 -1.15
N ASN A 70 -11.52 34.64 -0.20
CA ASN A 70 -12.42 35.79 -0.24
C ASN A 70 -11.74 37.06 0.32
N PRO A 71 -11.08 37.86 -0.53
CA PRO A 71 -10.42 39.10 -0.09
C PRO A 71 -11.40 40.17 0.40
N ASP A 72 -12.69 40.05 0.06
CA ASP A 72 -13.75 41.02 0.35
C ASP A 72 -14.58 40.67 1.61
N ASP A 73 -14.55 39.43 2.09
CA ASP A 73 -15.23 39.03 3.34
C ASP A 73 -14.33 39.28 4.56
N ASP A 74 -14.93 39.43 5.73
CA ASP A 74 -14.21 39.73 6.96
C ASP A 74 -13.22 38.59 7.26
N ARG A 75 -11.92 38.82 6.97
CA ARG A 75 -10.78 37.92 7.22
C ARG A 75 -10.69 37.40 8.66
N GLN A 76 -11.56 37.87 9.56
CA GLN A 76 -11.68 37.44 10.94
C GLN A 76 -12.77 36.39 11.18
N LYS A 77 -13.70 36.17 10.24
CA LYS A 77 -14.97 35.47 10.50
C LYS A 77 -14.88 33.95 10.52
N TYR A 78 -13.90 33.35 9.84
CA TYR A 78 -13.77 31.90 9.72
C TYR A 78 -12.38 31.45 10.16
N ARG A 79 -12.23 31.11 11.45
CA ARG A 79 -10.94 30.65 11.99
C ARG A 79 -11.16 29.42 12.86
N ILE A 80 -10.31 28.43 12.70
CA ILE A 80 -10.14 27.39 13.71
C ILE A 80 -9.14 27.91 14.75
N GLY A 81 -9.54 27.87 16.03
CA GLY A 81 -8.84 28.46 17.14
C GLY A 81 -8.00 27.47 17.93
N ASN A 82 -8.13 27.48 19.25
CA ASN A 82 -7.39 26.62 20.17
C ASN A 82 -8.06 25.25 20.27
N PHE A 83 -7.28 24.16 20.20
CA PHE A 83 -7.73 22.85 20.63
C PHE A 83 -8.02 22.86 22.14
N CYS A 84 -9.24 22.49 22.52
CA CYS A 84 -9.67 22.45 23.90
C CYS A 84 -9.66 21.02 24.43
N GLU A 85 -10.38 20.12 23.76
CA GLU A 85 -10.47 18.73 24.17
C GLU A 85 -10.90 17.81 23.02
N LEU A 86 -10.55 16.54 23.12
CA LEU A 86 -11.12 15.45 22.34
C LEU A 86 -12.07 14.65 23.24
N LYS A 87 -13.34 14.58 22.84
CA LYS A 87 -14.36 13.75 23.49
C LYS A 87 -14.44 12.41 22.76
N VAL A 88 -14.35 11.32 23.53
CA VAL A 88 -14.50 9.95 23.04
C VAL A 88 -15.79 9.38 23.56
N PHE A 89 -16.65 8.94 22.64
CA PHE A 89 -17.88 8.23 22.93
C PHE A 89 -17.82 6.82 22.35
N GLY A 90 -18.34 5.84 23.08
CA GLY A 90 -18.53 4.48 22.56
C GLY A 90 -19.89 4.33 21.88
N ALA A 91 -20.25 3.08 21.58
CA ALA A 91 -21.57 2.73 21.05
C ALA A 91 -22.72 3.37 21.84
N GLY A 92 -23.72 3.88 21.13
CA GLY A 92 -24.92 4.52 21.64
C GLY A 92 -24.69 5.96 22.11
N GLY A 93 -23.55 6.57 21.74
CA GLY A 93 -23.15 7.89 22.26
C GLY A 93 -22.79 7.87 23.74
N THR A 94 -22.44 6.71 24.30
CA THR A 94 -22.04 6.62 25.71
C THR A 94 -20.70 7.32 25.93
N TRP A 95 -20.68 8.32 26.80
CA TRP A 95 -19.47 9.04 27.15
C TRP A 95 -18.42 8.10 27.76
N ARG A 96 -17.16 8.22 27.30
CA ARG A 96 -16.02 7.42 27.78
C ARG A 96 -14.94 8.27 28.43
N GLN A 97 -14.44 9.27 27.70
CA GLN A 97 -13.27 10.02 28.11
C GLN A 97 -13.24 11.42 27.45
N ASN A 98 -12.76 12.41 28.21
CA ASN A 98 -12.29 13.68 27.64
C ASN A 98 -10.75 13.69 27.70
N ILE A 99 -10.13 14.10 26.60
CA ILE A 99 -8.67 14.20 26.46
C ILE A 99 -8.36 15.67 26.16
N GLY A 100 -7.95 16.40 27.19
CA GLY A 100 -7.53 17.80 27.06
C GLY A 100 -6.16 17.94 26.41
N PHE A 101 -5.79 19.18 26.07
CA PHE A 101 -4.50 19.52 25.45
C PHE A 101 -3.29 18.90 26.16
N GLU A 102 -3.21 19.00 27.50
CA GLU A 102 -2.09 18.47 28.30
C GLU A 102 -2.02 16.93 28.33
N GLN A 103 -3.06 16.24 27.84
CA GLN A 103 -3.13 14.78 27.75
C GLN A 103 -2.80 14.26 26.34
N LEU A 104 -2.67 15.15 25.35
CA LEU A 104 -2.16 14.78 24.04
C LEU A 104 -0.70 14.31 24.18
N SER A 105 -0.33 13.26 23.47
CA SER A 105 1.02 12.70 23.56
C SER A 105 2.05 13.51 22.79
N GLU A 106 1.61 14.11 21.69
CA GLU A 106 2.46 14.79 20.73
C GLU A 106 1.58 15.66 19.83
N ILE A 107 2.12 16.81 19.46
CA ILE A 107 1.57 17.72 18.47
C ILE A 107 2.70 18.06 17.51
N GLU A 108 2.47 17.91 16.23
CA GLU A 108 3.38 18.23 15.15
C GLU A 108 2.72 19.24 14.24
N HIS A 109 3.41 20.31 13.89
CA HIS A 109 2.88 21.27 12.92
C HIS A 109 3.95 21.93 12.08
N THR A 110 3.51 22.36 10.89
CA THR A 110 4.28 23.16 9.95
C THR A 110 3.57 24.50 9.69
N GLY A 111 4.35 25.57 9.52
CA GLY A 111 3.85 26.83 8.94
C GLY A 111 3.42 27.98 9.87
N HIS A 112 3.61 27.89 11.19
CA HIS A 112 3.15 28.87 12.20
C HIS A 112 3.83 30.27 12.23
N SER A 113 4.37 30.79 11.12
CA SER A 113 5.02 32.11 11.07
C SER A 113 4.34 33.04 10.09
N GLY A 114 4.20 34.33 10.43
CA GLY A 114 3.70 35.39 9.54
C GLY A 114 4.53 35.65 8.26
N THR A 115 5.41 34.72 7.90
CA THR A 115 6.30 34.73 6.73
C THR A 115 5.93 33.60 5.75
N THR A 116 5.47 34.01 4.57
CA THR A 116 5.76 33.43 3.23
C THR A 116 5.49 31.95 2.95
N TRP A 117 4.48 31.33 3.54
CA TRP A 117 3.68 30.34 2.76
C TRP A 117 2.74 31.01 1.77
N LYS A 118 2.47 32.32 1.97
CA LYS A 118 1.53 33.17 1.22
C LYS A 118 1.73 33.26 -0.31
N THR A 119 2.73 32.58 -0.86
CA THR A 119 3.03 32.60 -2.30
C THR A 119 3.43 31.22 -2.85
N GLY A 120 3.29 30.13 -2.08
CA GLY A 120 3.70 28.78 -2.52
C GLY A 120 5.18 28.67 -2.91
N ALA A 121 6.00 29.65 -2.55
CA ALA A 121 7.34 29.79 -3.07
C ALA A 121 8.33 28.92 -2.27
N TRP A 122 8.37 27.64 -2.61
CA TRP A 122 9.64 26.90 -2.66
C TRP A 122 10.52 27.37 -3.85
N GLY A 123 10.21 28.56 -4.40
CA GLY A 123 10.74 29.07 -5.64
C GLY A 123 12.11 29.72 -5.43
N PRO A 124 13.08 29.49 -6.33
CA PRO A 124 14.39 30.14 -6.30
C PRO A 124 14.37 31.67 -6.58
N GLY A 125 13.21 32.34 -6.54
CA GLY A 125 13.00 33.61 -7.24
C GLY A 125 12.69 34.85 -6.39
N TYR A 126 12.09 34.73 -5.21
CA TYR A 126 11.77 35.91 -4.39
C TYR A 126 12.53 35.86 -3.07
N MET A 127 13.77 36.36 -3.11
CA MET A 127 14.64 36.67 -1.96
C MET A 127 15.31 35.47 -1.25
N GLY A 128 15.95 34.57 -2.01
CA GLY A 128 17.21 33.94 -1.58
C GLY A 128 17.22 32.95 -0.39
N GLY A 129 16.08 32.54 0.18
CA GLY A 129 16.03 31.56 1.26
C GLY A 129 15.41 30.23 0.84
N ASN A 130 16.23 29.18 0.67
CA ASN A 130 15.78 27.77 0.68
C ASN A 130 15.46 27.32 2.13
N GLU A 131 14.83 28.18 2.93
CA GLU A 131 14.53 27.83 4.31
C GLU A 131 13.33 26.89 4.32
N SER A 132 13.54 25.66 4.81
CA SER A 132 12.44 24.75 5.11
C SER A 132 11.45 25.44 6.04
N PRO A 133 10.15 25.16 5.91
CA PRO A 133 9.15 25.76 6.77
C PRO A 133 9.45 25.50 8.24
N SER A 134 9.03 26.42 9.11
CA SER A 134 9.08 26.19 10.54
C SER A 134 8.27 24.93 10.85
N HIS A 135 8.97 23.87 11.21
CA HIS A 135 8.41 22.65 11.75
C HIS A 135 8.64 22.61 13.25
N ARG A 136 7.62 22.19 14.00
CA ARG A 136 7.70 22.06 15.45
C ARG A 136 7.02 20.78 15.88
N VAL A 137 7.71 20.05 16.74
CA VAL A 137 7.13 18.98 17.53
C VAL A 137 7.03 19.47 18.96
N CYS A 138 5.84 19.35 19.52
CA CYS A 138 5.49 19.72 20.87
C CYS A 138 5.03 18.48 21.63
N LYS A 139 5.49 18.34 22.86
CA LYS A 139 4.98 17.38 23.84
C LYS A 139 4.27 18.14 24.95
N PRO A 140 2.94 18.10 24.99
CA PRO A 140 2.16 18.81 26.01
C PRO A 140 2.67 18.52 27.44
N GLY A 141 2.65 19.54 28.28
CA GLY A 141 3.40 19.61 29.54
C GLY A 141 4.76 20.34 29.45
N GLU A 142 5.33 20.52 28.25
CA GLU A 142 6.50 21.38 28.06
C GLU A 142 6.08 22.87 27.96
N PRO A 143 6.74 23.82 28.64
CA PRO A 143 6.34 25.24 28.61
C PRO A 143 6.28 25.87 27.20
N SER A 144 7.05 25.36 26.25
CA SER A 144 7.09 25.81 24.85
C SER A 144 5.85 25.42 24.03
N CYS A 145 5.02 24.53 24.56
CA CYS A 145 3.91 23.93 23.80
C CYS A 145 2.67 24.79 23.67
N ALA A 146 2.48 25.83 24.50
CA ALA A 146 1.25 26.61 24.51
C ALA A 146 0.87 27.17 23.11
N SER A 147 1.87 27.59 22.32
CA SER A 147 1.67 28.06 20.93
C SER A 147 1.19 26.99 19.94
N SER A 148 1.44 25.71 20.24
CA SER A 148 1.03 24.58 19.38
C SER A 148 -0.41 24.14 19.65
N ARG A 149 -1.13 24.81 20.57
CA ARG A 149 -2.54 24.53 20.85
C ARG A 149 -3.46 24.88 19.68
N THR A 150 -3.08 25.86 18.86
CA THR A 150 -3.91 26.31 17.76
C THR A 150 -3.37 25.80 16.41
N PRO A 151 -4.20 25.13 15.59
CA PRO A 151 -3.92 24.94 14.16
C PRO A 151 -4.03 26.23 13.35
N HIS A 152 -4.43 27.36 13.93
CA HIS A 152 -4.53 28.61 13.18
C HIS A 152 -3.19 28.99 12.53
N GLY A 153 -3.21 29.17 11.20
CA GLY A 153 -2.05 29.58 10.43
C GLY A 153 -1.01 28.50 10.20
N THR A 154 -1.32 27.23 10.47
CA THR A 154 -0.48 26.09 10.08
C THR A 154 -0.90 25.54 8.72
N SER A 155 0.06 25.06 7.93
CA SER A 155 -0.25 24.23 6.74
C SER A 155 -0.67 22.83 7.16
N GLU A 156 0.04 22.27 8.16
CA GLU A 156 -0.26 20.95 8.69
C GLU A 156 -0.23 21.04 10.22
N TRP A 157 -1.24 20.51 10.88
CA TRP A 157 -1.30 20.35 12.32
C TRP A 157 -1.82 18.96 12.66
N TYR A 158 -0.98 18.15 13.30
CA TYR A 158 -1.28 16.79 13.69
C TYR A 158 -1.15 16.65 15.19
N ALA A 159 -2.17 16.11 15.87
CA ALA A 159 -2.10 15.74 17.26
C ALA A 159 -2.34 14.24 17.44
N THR A 160 -1.69 13.63 18.42
CA THR A 160 -1.95 12.23 18.79
C THR A 160 -2.42 12.11 20.23
N ALA A 161 -3.60 11.54 20.41
CA ALA A 161 -4.16 11.11 21.69
C ALA A 161 -4.06 9.59 21.86
N TRP A 162 -4.18 9.12 23.10
CA TRP A 162 -4.30 7.69 23.41
C TRP A 162 -5.59 7.42 24.16
N TYR A 163 -6.41 6.52 23.63
CA TYR A 163 -7.62 6.03 24.28
C TYR A 163 -7.37 4.62 24.81
N THR A 164 -7.59 4.38 26.11
CA THR A 164 -7.50 3.04 26.68
C THR A 164 -8.90 2.46 26.82
N PRO A 165 -9.25 1.39 26.08
CA PRO A 165 -10.55 0.77 26.21
C PRO A 165 -10.84 0.35 27.66
N VAL A 166 -12.04 0.65 28.14
CA VAL A 166 -12.51 0.27 29.47
C VAL A 166 -13.23 -1.07 29.42
N PRO A 167 -13.39 -1.80 30.54
CA PRO A 167 -14.12 -3.08 30.54
C PRO A 167 -15.54 -2.99 29.95
N ALA A 168 -16.20 -1.83 30.12
CA ALA A 168 -17.53 -1.55 29.57
C ALA A 168 -17.56 -1.34 28.04
N ASP A 169 -16.40 -1.29 27.38
CA ASP A 169 -16.30 -1.27 25.91
C ASP A 169 -16.41 -2.68 25.32
N GLY A 170 -16.24 -3.73 26.14
CA GLY A 170 -16.25 -5.10 25.64
C GLY A 170 -15.14 -5.37 24.63
N PHE A 171 -14.01 -4.65 24.70
CA PHE A 171 -12.89 -4.77 23.77
C PHE A 171 -12.10 -6.05 24.01
N VAL A 172 -12.63 -7.16 23.50
CA VAL A 172 -12.12 -8.53 23.62
C VAL A 172 -11.77 -9.07 22.22
N PRO A 173 -10.98 -10.15 22.10
CA PRO A 173 -10.68 -10.77 20.80
C PRO A 173 -11.91 -10.93 19.89
N GLY A 174 -11.81 -10.41 18.67
CA GLY A 174 -12.83 -10.42 17.61
C GLY A 174 -13.91 -9.36 17.74
N ALA A 175 -13.85 -8.48 18.74
CA ALA A 175 -14.82 -7.40 18.90
C ALA A 175 -14.43 -6.17 18.08
N ASP A 176 -15.41 -5.56 17.43
CA ASP A 176 -15.29 -4.20 16.89
C ASP A 176 -15.76 -3.18 17.93
N LEU A 177 -14.93 -2.15 18.17
CA LEU A 177 -15.25 -1.02 19.02
C LEU A 177 -15.59 0.20 18.14
N PRO A 178 -16.89 0.50 17.93
CA PRO A 178 -17.28 1.75 17.30
C PRO A 178 -17.05 2.91 18.27
N LEU A 179 -16.41 3.97 17.77
CA LEU A 179 -16.14 5.19 18.52
C LEU A 179 -16.64 6.40 17.72
N THR A 180 -17.29 7.33 18.42
CA THR A 180 -17.48 8.69 17.94
C THR A 180 -16.43 9.58 18.59
N LEU A 181 -15.67 10.27 17.75
CA LEU A 181 -14.55 11.12 18.16
C LEU A 181 -14.90 12.56 17.83
N THR A 182 -14.99 13.41 18.84
CA THR A 182 -15.31 14.84 18.65
C THR A 182 -14.20 15.71 19.21
N ALA A 183 -13.42 16.34 18.33
CA ALA A 183 -12.44 17.35 18.71
C ALA A 183 -13.10 18.72 18.79
N ILE A 184 -12.96 19.38 19.94
CA ILE A 184 -13.50 20.71 20.21
C ILE A 184 -12.37 21.74 20.07
N PHE A 185 -12.58 22.69 19.18
CA PHE A 185 -11.74 23.87 18.99
C PHE A 185 -12.50 25.12 19.37
N THR A 186 -11.81 26.23 19.62
CA THR A 186 -12.46 27.55 19.62
C THR A 186 -12.63 28.08 18.19
N THR A 187 -13.47 29.08 17.96
CA THR A 187 -13.66 29.75 16.65
C THR A 187 -12.60 30.82 16.34
N GLY A 188 -11.56 30.92 17.18
CA GLY A 188 -10.41 31.81 16.97
C GLY A 188 -9.33 31.61 18.03
N PRO A 189 -8.03 31.85 17.70
CA PRO A 189 -6.92 31.63 18.64
C PRO A 189 -6.95 32.57 19.87
N GLU A 190 -7.63 33.70 19.77
CA GLU A 190 -7.87 34.66 20.86
C GLU A 190 -8.95 34.21 21.85
N VAL A 191 -9.81 33.27 21.44
CA VAL A 191 -10.91 32.75 22.24
C VAL A 191 -10.37 31.71 23.21
N SER A 192 -10.76 31.83 24.48
CA SER A 192 -10.34 30.91 25.54
C SER A 192 -11.16 29.62 25.50
N CYS A 193 -10.52 28.49 25.78
CA CYS A 193 -11.21 27.21 26.02
C CYS A 193 -12.12 27.23 27.26
N ASP A 194 -12.00 28.25 28.10
CA ASP A 194 -12.89 28.49 29.24
C ASP A 194 -14.11 29.35 28.88
N SER A 195 -14.33 29.66 27.59
CA SER A 195 -15.52 30.40 27.18
C SER A 195 -16.80 29.67 27.56
N VAL A 196 -17.84 30.44 27.87
CA VAL A 196 -19.18 29.96 28.23
C VAL A 196 -20.19 30.13 27.09
N HIS A 197 -19.77 30.67 25.94
CA HIS A 197 -20.62 30.89 24.78
C HIS A 197 -20.46 29.76 23.78
N ASP A 198 -21.54 29.07 23.42
CA ASP A 198 -21.46 27.94 22.47
C ASP A 198 -20.92 28.35 21.09
N ALA A 199 -21.21 29.58 20.65
CA ALA A 199 -20.73 30.15 19.39
C ALA A 199 -19.21 30.39 19.35
N ASP A 200 -18.54 30.29 20.50
CA ASP A 200 -17.08 30.40 20.60
C ASP A 200 -16.37 29.08 20.28
N PHE A 201 -17.12 28.01 20.02
CA PHE A 201 -16.60 26.67 19.80
C PHE A 201 -16.95 26.11 18.42
N LEU A 202 -16.04 25.28 17.92
CA LEU A 202 -16.16 24.51 16.70
C LEU A 202 -15.93 23.03 17.03
N SER A 203 -16.86 22.17 16.64
CA SER A 203 -16.77 20.73 16.84
C SER A 203 -16.44 20.02 15.54
N LEU A 204 -15.36 19.24 15.53
CA LEU A 204 -15.00 18.35 14.43
C LEU A 204 -15.29 16.92 14.86
N THR A 205 -16.19 16.22 14.18
CA THR A 205 -16.63 14.87 14.55
C THR A 205 -16.33 13.85 13.46
N ASN A 206 -15.75 12.71 13.84
CA ASN A 206 -15.61 11.55 12.96
C ASN A 206 -16.03 10.26 13.69
N HIS A 207 -16.44 9.24 12.95
CA HIS A 207 -16.79 7.92 13.50
C HIS A 207 -15.84 6.84 12.97
N VAL A 208 -15.23 6.09 13.88
CA VAL A 208 -14.26 5.04 13.55
C VAL A 208 -14.67 3.70 14.13
N SER A 209 -14.15 2.61 13.59
CA SER A 209 -14.38 1.25 14.10
C SER A 209 -13.05 0.53 14.27
N VAL A 210 -12.66 0.26 15.52
CA VAL A 210 -11.38 -0.38 15.82
C VAL A 210 -11.60 -1.85 16.15
N HIS A 211 -10.99 -2.74 15.38
CA HIS A 211 -11.09 -4.18 15.58
C HIS A 211 -10.05 -4.71 16.59
N ALA A 212 -10.48 -5.48 17.60
CA ALA A 212 -9.58 -6.19 18.50
C ALA A 212 -9.15 -7.53 17.88
N GLY A 213 -8.01 -7.54 17.17
CA GLY A 213 -7.58 -8.72 16.41
C GLY A 213 -7.41 -9.97 17.29
N GLU A 214 -7.93 -11.10 16.84
CA GLU A 214 -7.96 -12.33 17.63
C GLU A 214 -6.57 -12.89 17.91
N ALA A 215 -5.60 -12.61 17.04
CA ALA A 215 -4.22 -13.03 17.17
C ALA A 215 -3.29 -12.05 16.46
N PRO A 216 -1.96 -12.13 16.70
CA PRO A 216 -1.00 -11.44 15.85
C PRO A 216 -1.17 -11.81 14.37
N LEU A 217 -0.73 -10.91 13.47
CA LEU A 217 -0.70 -11.23 12.04
C LEU A 217 0.15 -12.51 11.81
N PRO A 218 -0.28 -13.41 10.90
CA PRO A 218 0.40 -14.68 10.68
C PRO A 218 1.81 -14.45 10.07
N ARG A 219 2.85 -15.06 10.66
CA ARG A 219 4.26 -14.88 10.22
C ARG A 219 5.04 -16.16 10.45
N PHE A 220 5.90 -16.53 9.49
CA PHE A 220 6.65 -17.78 9.57
C PHE A 220 7.70 -17.81 10.68
N ASP A 221 8.43 -16.71 10.88
CA ASP A 221 9.40 -16.53 11.96
C ASP A 221 9.75 -15.04 12.16
N ASP A 222 10.77 -14.75 12.98
CA ASP A 222 11.23 -13.40 13.32
C ASP A 222 11.96 -12.65 12.19
N ARG A 223 12.20 -13.31 11.05
CA ARG A 223 12.85 -12.74 9.86
C ARG A 223 11.86 -12.12 8.88
N TRP A 224 10.57 -12.24 9.17
CA TRP A 224 9.50 -11.73 8.32
C TRP A 224 8.93 -10.41 8.83
N ALA A 225 8.76 -9.47 7.90
CA ALA A 225 8.26 -8.13 8.14
C ALA A 225 6.97 -7.90 7.35
N TYR A 226 5.93 -7.41 8.02
CA TYR A 226 4.75 -6.89 7.30
C TYR A 226 4.96 -5.44 6.93
N GLY A 227 4.54 -5.05 5.73
CA GLY A 227 4.48 -3.65 5.39
C GLY A 227 3.65 -3.29 4.18
N ASP A 228 3.41 -1.99 4.08
CA ASP A 228 2.68 -1.35 3.00
C ASP A 228 3.66 -0.65 2.06
N LEU A 229 3.50 -0.83 0.75
CA LEU A 229 4.40 -0.23 -0.24
C LEU A 229 3.85 1.04 -0.86
N HIS A 230 2.58 1.36 -0.63
CA HIS A 230 1.94 2.52 -1.24
C HIS A 230 0.97 3.10 -0.24
N TYR A 231 1.38 4.19 0.39
CA TYR A 231 0.49 5.03 1.21
C TYR A 231 1.00 6.46 1.12
N HIS A 232 0.07 7.41 1.18
CA HIS A 232 0.35 8.85 1.17
C HIS A 232 0.30 9.38 2.61
N SER A 233 1.18 10.32 2.92
CA SER A 233 1.32 10.91 4.25
C SER A 233 1.37 12.44 4.16
N GLN A 234 1.82 13.13 5.22
CA GLN A 234 2.05 14.58 5.22
C GLN A 234 2.95 15.11 4.09
N GLY A 235 3.64 14.25 3.32
CA GLY A 235 4.37 14.68 2.15
C GLY A 235 3.50 14.89 0.91
N THR A 236 2.30 14.33 0.92
CA THR A 236 1.22 14.55 -0.04
C THR A 236 0.26 15.57 0.53
N ASP A 237 0.02 16.59 -0.27
CA ASP A 237 -0.74 17.77 0.09
C ASP A 237 -1.33 18.32 -1.20
N ASN A 238 -2.21 17.55 -1.84
CA ASN A 238 -3.03 17.91 -3.00
C ASN A 238 -4.50 17.60 -2.65
N GLU A 239 -5.43 18.27 -3.33
CA GLU A 239 -6.85 18.14 -2.97
C GLU A 239 -7.31 16.68 -3.11
N GLY A 240 -7.73 16.11 -1.99
CA GLY A 240 -8.31 14.80 -1.91
C GLY A 240 -7.40 13.58 -1.86
N GLU A 241 -6.08 13.79 -1.83
CA GLU A 241 -5.09 12.74 -1.61
C GLU A 241 -4.19 13.06 -0.39
N GLN A 242 -4.60 14.00 0.49
CA GLN A 242 -3.82 14.43 1.67
C GLN A 242 -3.55 13.29 2.66
N GLY A 243 -2.33 13.22 3.21
CA GLY A 243 -1.97 12.18 4.17
C GLY A 243 -1.72 12.67 5.60
N TYR A 244 -1.72 11.73 6.55
CA TYR A 244 -1.51 12.02 7.98
C TYR A 244 -0.03 12.15 8.35
N GLY A 245 0.24 12.80 9.48
CA GLY A 245 1.58 12.98 10.00
C GLY A 245 2.29 11.67 10.39
N TYR A 246 3.60 11.58 10.09
CA TYR A 246 4.40 10.35 10.24
C TYR A 246 4.35 9.76 11.65
N ARG A 247 4.30 10.61 12.67
CA ARG A 247 4.38 10.22 14.08
C ARG A 247 3.12 9.52 14.56
N GLY A 248 1.95 9.98 14.12
CA GLY A 248 0.66 9.34 14.36
C GLY A 248 0.59 8.00 13.62
N THR A 249 0.99 8.00 12.35
CA THR A 249 1.02 6.83 11.48
C THR A 249 1.91 5.72 12.05
N LEU A 250 3.13 6.01 12.54
CA LEU A 250 3.99 5.01 13.18
C LEU A 250 3.34 4.33 14.39
N LYS A 251 2.61 5.08 15.21
CA LYS A 251 1.90 4.54 16.38
C LYS A 251 0.75 3.63 15.92
N ALA A 252 0.01 4.04 14.89
CA ALA A 252 -1.03 3.23 14.27
C ALA A 252 -0.48 1.96 13.60
N MET A 253 0.62 2.05 12.85
CA MET A 253 1.32 0.90 12.26
C MET A 253 1.71 -0.13 13.32
N GLY A 254 2.34 0.32 14.42
CA GLY A 254 2.70 -0.56 15.52
C GLY A 254 1.52 -1.08 16.33
N ALA A 255 0.36 -0.42 16.26
CA ALA A 255 -0.89 -0.93 16.79
C ALA A 255 -1.51 -1.99 15.87
N ILE A 256 -1.49 -1.79 14.56
CA ILE A 256 -1.98 -2.74 13.54
C ILE A 256 -1.09 -3.98 13.50
N GLY A 257 0.22 -3.86 13.68
CA GLY A 257 1.15 -4.98 13.51
C GLY A 257 2.03 -4.86 12.26
N LEU A 258 2.07 -3.69 11.62
CA LEU A 258 2.98 -3.41 10.52
C LEU A 258 4.38 -3.11 11.06
N ASP A 259 5.39 -3.64 10.37
CA ASP A 259 6.81 -3.44 10.67
C ASP A 259 7.41 -2.31 9.85
N PHE A 260 6.89 -2.06 8.65
CA PHE A 260 7.31 -0.95 7.82
C PHE A 260 6.20 -0.41 6.92
N ALA A 261 6.39 0.79 6.39
CA ALA A 261 5.59 1.33 5.30
C ALA A 261 6.46 2.24 4.41
N PHE A 262 6.11 2.35 3.13
CA PHE A 262 6.67 3.37 2.24
C PHE A 262 5.67 4.50 2.05
N ALA A 263 6.03 5.71 2.48
CA ALA A 263 5.31 6.94 2.20
C ALA A 263 5.62 7.36 0.76
N THR A 264 4.80 6.95 -0.18
CA THR A 264 4.99 7.16 -1.62
C THR A 264 4.20 8.37 -2.07
N GLU A 265 4.64 9.54 -1.63
CA GLU A 265 3.96 10.80 -1.95
C GLU A 265 4.01 11.11 -3.45
N HIS A 266 3.02 11.84 -3.98
CA HIS A 266 3.13 12.37 -5.34
C HIS A 266 4.40 13.19 -5.47
N ALA A 267 5.30 12.74 -6.35
CA ALA A 267 6.66 13.22 -6.40
C ALA A 267 6.84 14.27 -7.49
N SER A 268 6.33 15.49 -7.32
CA SER A 268 6.50 16.57 -8.31
C SER A 268 7.26 17.78 -7.78
N ASP A 269 8.12 18.35 -8.63
CA ASP A 269 8.75 19.66 -8.44
C ASP A 269 8.02 20.79 -9.18
N SER A 270 6.87 20.47 -9.78
CA SER A 270 6.13 21.38 -10.63
C SER A 270 5.14 22.19 -9.83
N LEU A 271 5.08 23.49 -10.15
CA LEU A 271 4.05 24.36 -9.63
C LEU A 271 2.74 24.01 -10.34
N GLN A 272 1.80 23.48 -9.58
CA GLN A 272 0.49 23.11 -10.10
C GLN A 272 -0.47 24.28 -9.92
N ILE A 273 -1.46 24.36 -10.80
CA ILE A 273 -2.64 25.18 -10.57
C ILE A 273 -3.37 24.50 -9.43
N VAL A 274 -3.46 25.26 -8.35
CA VAL A 274 -4.32 24.98 -7.22
C VAL A 274 -5.46 25.96 -7.41
N ASP A 275 -6.70 25.47 -7.33
CA ASP A 275 -7.90 26.26 -7.54
C ASP A 275 -8.14 26.82 -8.97
N VAL A 276 -9.40 26.74 -9.42
CA VAL A 276 -9.94 27.64 -10.44
C VAL A 276 -11.35 28.05 -10.01
N ASP A 277 -11.44 28.93 -9.02
CA ASP A 277 -12.69 29.58 -8.65
C ASP A 277 -13.19 30.47 -9.80
N PHE A 278 -14.25 30.02 -10.48
CA PHE A 278 -14.86 30.73 -11.59
C PHE A 278 -16.09 31.51 -11.13
N ASP A 279 -15.95 32.82 -10.92
CA ASP A 279 -17.00 33.70 -10.39
C ASP A 279 -18.15 34.04 -11.37
N GLY A 280 -18.18 33.42 -12.56
CA GLY A 280 -19.36 33.40 -13.45
C GLY A 280 -19.80 34.72 -14.09
N TYR A 281 -19.21 35.88 -13.74
CA TYR A 281 -19.72 37.20 -14.15
C TYR A 281 -18.78 38.06 -15.01
N GLY A 282 -17.55 37.63 -15.30
CA GLY A 282 -16.66 38.32 -16.23
C GLY A 282 -16.89 37.93 -17.70
N PRO A 283 -16.87 38.86 -18.68
CA PRO A 283 -16.85 38.51 -20.10
C PRO A 283 -15.59 37.69 -20.41
N MET A 284 -15.81 36.38 -20.54
CA MET A 284 -14.86 35.34 -20.92
C MET A 284 -14.08 35.70 -22.20
N PHE A 285 -12.87 36.24 -22.05
CA PHE A 285 -11.86 36.19 -23.11
C PHE A 285 -11.10 34.86 -22.98
N ILE A 286 -11.72 33.79 -23.51
CA ILE A 286 -11.23 32.39 -23.49
C ILE A 286 -10.13 32.19 -24.54
N GLY A 287 -9.06 32.97 -24.44
CA GLY A 287 -7.90 32.93 -25.30
C GLY A 287 -6.65 33.16 -24.48
N GLY A 288 -6.29 32.16 -23.67
CA GLY A 288 -5.14 32.23 -22.77
C GLY A 288 -5.53 32.65 -21.35
N ILE A 289 -5.72 31.64 -20.49
CA ILE A 289 -5.73 31.76 -19.02
C ILE A 289 -4.48 32.55 -18.52
N GLN A 290 -3.44 32.65 -19.34
CA GLN A 290 -2.23 33.46 -19.12
C GLN A 290 -2.43 34.96 -18.91
N ALA A 291 -3.53 35.57 -19.40
CA ALA A 291 -3.69 37.03 -19.38
C ALA A 291 -4.53 37.58 -18.20
N GLY A 292 -5.32 36.72 -17.53
CA GLY A 292 -6.22 37.14 -16.44
C GLY A 292 -5.79 36.71 -15.04
N PHE A 293 -4.96 35.65 -14.92
CA PHE A 293 -4.62 35.02 -13.65
C PHE A 293 -3.13 35.18 -13.28
N SER A 294 -2.47 36.28 -13.69
CA SER A 294 -1.07 36.56 -13.32
C SER A 294 -0.84 36.68 -11.81
N ASP A 295 -1.93 36.82 -11.05
CA ASP A 295 -1.91 37.12 -9.62
C ASP A 295 -2.32 35.91 -8.76
N HIS A 296 -2.70 34.77 -9.36
CA HIS A 296 -2.98 33.55 -8.59
C HIS A 296 -1.67 32.81 -8.29
N PRO A 297 -1.41 32.45 -7.02
CA PRO A 297 -0.20 31.74 -6.65
C PRO A 297 -0.27 30.31 -7.20
N LEU A 298 0.63 29.95 -8.12
CA LEU A 298 0.92 28.54 -8.34
C LEU A 298 1.62 28.01 -7.09
N ILE A 299 1.15 26.92 -6.51
CA ILE A 299 1.68 26.39 -5.25
C ILE A 299 2.36 25.05 -5.53
N LEU A 300 3.46 24.80 -4.83
CA LEU A 300 4.07 23.49 -4.78
C LEU A 300 3.37 22.66 -3.69
N ARG A 301 2.47 21.77 -4.12
CA ARG A 301 1.68 20.86 -3.29
C ARG A 301 2.36 19.49 -3.13
N ASP A 302 2.83 18.94 -4.24
CA ASP A 302 3.55 17.67 -4.28
C ASP A 302 4.93 17.69 -3.61
N MET A 303 5.44 16.49 -3.32
CA MET A 303 6.79 16.29 -2.79
C MET A 303 7.84 16.64 -3.84
N SER A 304 8.45 17.82 -3.71
CA SER A 304 9.65 18.25 -4.45
C SER A 304 10.96 17.77 -3.80
N ALA A 305 12.10 17.98 -4.47
CA ALA A 305 13.40 17.61 -3.91
C ALA A 305 13.73 18.33 -2.57
N PRO A 306 13.44 19.64 -2.38
CA PRO A 306 13.50 20.27 -1.07
C PRO A 306 12.55 19.66 -0.03
N ARG A 307 11.27 19.41 -0.38
CA ARG A 307 10.27 18.80 0.53
C ARG A 307 10.72 17.39 0.94
N PHE A 308 11.19 16.56 0.00
CA PHE A 308 11.77 15.24 0.27
C PHE A 308 12.92 15.32 1.30
N ARG A 309 13.87 16.25 1.15
CA ARG A 309 14.97 16.40 2.12
C ARG A 309 14.49 16.84 3.50
N PHE A 310 13.44 17.66 3.55
CA PHE A 310 12.81 18.08 4.78
C PHE A 310 12.13 16.90 5.48
N LEU A 311 11.22 16.20 4.79
CA LEU A 311 10.51 15.01 5.31
C LEU A 311 11.48 13.89 5.68
N HIS A 312 12.57 13.75 4.93
CA HIS A 312 13.64 12.79 5.24
C HIS A 312 14.27 13.10 6.59
N GLY A 313 14.54 14.39 6.86
CA GLY A 313 14.97 14.87 8.16
C GLY A 313 13.97 14.56 9.26
N GLU A 314 12.67 14.72 8.98
CA GLU A 314 11.60 14.44 9.95
C GLU A 314 11.49 12.97 10.33
N LEU A 315 11.89 12.05 9.45
CA LEU A 315 11.95 10.62 9.78
C LEU A 315 13.25 10.23 10.51
N TRP A 316 14.40 10.72 10.05
CA TRP A 316 15.71 10.11 10.38
C TRP A 316 16.62 10.91 11.31
N ARG A 317 16.31 12.17 11.64
CA ARG A 317 17.11 12.95 12.61
C ARG A 317 17.10 12.29 14.00
N PRO A 318 17.97 12.70 14.95
CA PRO A 318 17.94 12.18 16.32
C PRO A 318 16.60 12.36 17.06
N GLN A 319 15.74 13.27 16.60
CA GLN A 319 14.36 13.47 17.07
C GLN A 319 13.32 13.06 16.03
N GLY A 320 13.74 12.45 14.93
CA GLY A 320 12.88 12.05 13.84
C GLY A 320 11.90 10.94 14.23
N ALA A 321 10.78 10.86 13.52
CA ALA A 321 9.65 10.02 13.86
C ALA A 321 10.02 8.53 14.02
N ASN A 322 10.87 7.99 13.14
CA ASN A 322 11.29 6.58 13.17
C ASN A 322 12.08 6.20 14.42
N LEU A 323 12.80 7.16 15.01
CA LEU A 323 13.55 6.95 16.24
C LEU A 323 12.75 7.37 17.48
N ASP A 324 11.96 8.43 17.40
CA ASP A 324 11.33 9.02 18.58
C ASP A 324 9.93 8.44 18.84
N SER A 325 9.05 8.45 17.83
CA SER A 325 7.64 8.08 17.97
C SER A 325 7.42 6.57 17.93
N ALA A 326 8.32 5.82 17.29
CA ALA A 326 8.24 4.35 17.23
C ALA A 326 8.36 3.68 18.62
N PHE A 327 8.97 4.34 19.62
CA PHE A 327 9.18 3.79 20.97
C PHE A 327 8.38 4.45 22.07
N ARG A 328 7.88 5.65 21.85
CA ARG A 328 7.21 6.42 22.89
C ARG A 328 5.72 6.12 22.89
N GLY A 329 5.27 5.37 23.89
CA GLY A 329 3.92 5.53 24.40
C GLY A 329 3.81 6.87 25.15
N SER A 330 2.60 7.44 25.27
CA SER A 330 2.38 8.46 26.31
C SER A 330 2.71 7.87 27.66
N SER A 331 3.26 8.60 28.64
CA SER A 331 3.29 8.08 30.02
C SER A 331 1.87 8.20 30.59
N PRO A 332 1.19 7.15 31.08
CA PRO A 332 1.69 5.81 31.42
C PRO A 332 1.45 4.70 30.36
N SER A 333 0.95 5.01 29.16
CA SER A 333 0.78 4.04 28.08
C SER A 333 2.11 3.39 27.63
N LEU A 334 2.00 2.09 27.37
CA LEU A 334 3.08 1.24 26.91
C LEU A 334 3.41 1.57 25.44
N PRO A 335 4.62 1.26 24.94
CA PRO A 335 4.97 1.44 23.53
C PRO A 335 4.00 0.69 22.59
N PRO A 336 4.03 0.97 21.28
CA PRO A 336 3.20 0.28 20.29
C PRO A 336 3.26 -1.25 20.42
N GLN A 337 2.20 -1.95 20.00
CA GLN A 337 2.05 -3.38 20.32
C GLN A 337 3.13 -4.25 19.67
N THR A 338 3.57 -3.91 18.46
CA THR A 338 4.72 -4.57 17.81
C THR A 338 6.00 -4.49 18.65
N VAL A 339 6.29 -3.35 19.26
CA VAL A 339 7.45 -3.17 20.14
C VAL A 339 7.32 -4.06 21.38
N ARG A 340 6.12 -4.14 21.97
CA ARG A 340 5.87 -4.96 23.16
C ARG A 340 5.94 -6.45 22.86
N ALA A 341 5.32 -6.88 21.76
CA ALA A 341 5.18 -8.28 21.40
C ALA A 341 6.46 -8.85 20.77
N ARG A 342 7.13 -8.07 19.90
CA ARG A 342 8.21 -8.56 19.04
C ARG A 342 9.54 -7.84 19.22
N ARG A 343 9.57 -6.72 19.96
CA ARG A 343 10.77 -5.86 20.10
C ARG A 343 11.26 -5.35 18.75
N ILE A 344 10.32 -5.03 17.88
CA ILE A 344 10.57 -4.43 16.56
C ILE A 344 9.83 -3.10 16.51
N ALA A 345 10.55 -2.02 16.19
CA ALA A 345 9.97 -0.72 15.95
C ALA A 345 9.44 -0.63 14.50
N PRO A 346 8.21 -0.13 14.29
CA PRO A 346 7.73 0.19 12.96
C PRO A 346 8.62 1.27 12.32
N GLN A 347 8.82 1.23 11.00
CA GLN A 347 9.60 2.23 10.27
C GLN A 347 8.85 2.74 9.03
N ILE A 348 8.86 4.06 8.83
CA ILE A 348 8.40 4.67 7.57
C ILE A 348 9.62 4.99 6.71
N PHE A 349 9.56 4.61 5.44
CA PHE A 349 10.54 4.94 4.42
C PHE A 349 9.92 5.93 3.44
N LEU A 350 10.67 6.95 3.00
CA LEU A 350 10.17 7.81 1.91
C LEU A 350 10.34 7.07 0.59
N GLY A 351 9.24 7.00 -0.15
CA GLY A 351 9.18 6.62 -1.55
C GLY A 351 8.82 7.82 -2.41
N GLY A 352 8.20 7.56 -3.54
CA GLY A 352 7.43 8.55 -4.28
C GLY A 352 6.47 7.83 -5.20
N GLU A 353 5.28 8.35 -5.40
CA GLU A 353 4.46 8.01 -6.54
C GLU A 353 4.89 8.91 -7.70
N VAL A 354 5.44 8.28 -8.74
CA VAL A 354 6.00 8.97 -9.91
C VAL A 354 5.16 8.72 -11.15
N ASP A 355 4.93 9.78 -11.92
CA ASP A 355 4.07 9.75 -13.11
C ASP A 355 4.89 9.58 -14.38
N VAL A 356 4.37 8.75 -15.27
CA VAL A 356 4.85 8.65 -16.65
C VAL A 356 3.74 8.92 -17.65
N VAL A 357 4.13 9.54 -18.75
CA VAL A 357 3.26 9.78 -19.88
C VAL A 357 2.85 8.44 -20.50
N PRO A 358 1.56 8.17 -20.70
CA PRO A 358 1.12 6.97 -21.40
C PRO A 358 1.58 6.99 -22.86
N GLU A 359 2.24 5.92 -23.29
CA GLU A 359 2.88 5.83 -24.61
C GLU A 359 2.30 4.68 -25.44
N VAL A 360 2.04 4.90 -26.73
CA VAL A 360 1.79 3.85 -27.73
C VAL A 360 2.76 3.97 -28.91
N GLY A 361 2.67 3.01 -29.85
CA GLY A 361 3.58 2.94 -31.00
C GLY A 361 3.64 4.27 -31.75
N ALA A 362 4.82 4.67 -32.24
CA ALA A 362 4.99 5.92 -33.00
C ALA A 362 4.05 6.03 -34.21
N ASN A 363 3.71 4.90 -34.83
CA ASN A 363 2.82 4.85 -35.98
C ASN A 363 1.42 4.31 -35.62
N ASP A 364 1.12 4.23 -34.32
CA ASP A 364 -0.16 3.70 -33.86
C ASP A 364 -1.24 4.78 -33.94
N ASN A 365 -2.06 4.66 -34.98
CA ASN A 365 -3.20 5.54 -35.24
C ASN A 365 -4.52 4.97 -34.68
N SER A 366 -4.48 3.89 -33.90
CA SER A 366 -5.66 3.27 -33.32
C SER A 366 -6.43 4.26 -32.45
N THR A 367 -7.74 4.09 -32.39
CA THR A 367 -8.64 4.85 -31.49
C THR A 367 -9.02 4.05 -30.26
N SER A 368 -8.48 2.84 -30.10
CA SER A 368 -8.62 2.03 -28.92
C SER A 368 -7.38 1.16 -28.74
N TRP A 369 -7.07 0.87 -27.48
CA TRP A 369 -5.95 0.05 -27.08
C TRP A 369 -6.41 -1.01 -26.10
N SER A 370 -5.96 -2.23 -26.32
CA SER A 370 -6.15 -3.30 -25.37
C SER A 370 -5.20 -3.13 -24.19
N TYR A 371 -5.74 -3.29 -23.00
CA TYR A 371 -4.98 -3.46 -21.76
C TYR A 371 -5.41 -4.77 -21.09
N ALA A 372 -4.84 -5.08 -19.92
CA ALA A 372 -5.25 -6.25 -19.17
C ALA A 372 -6.70 -6.09 -18.68
N GLY A 373 -7.63 -6.83 -19.31
CA GLY A 373 -9.03 -6.92 -18.91
C GLY A 373 -10.02 -6.11 -19.70
N GLY A 374 -9.57 -5.27 -20.65
CA GLY A 374 -10.48 -4.44 -21.42
C GLY A 374 -9.84 -3.72 -22.59
N GLN A 375 -10.56 -2.72 -23.07
CA GLN A 375 -10.08 -1.76 -24.05
C GLN A 375 -10.34 -0.37 -23.52
N ILE A 376 -9.34 0.51 -23.64
CA ILE A 376 -9.52 1.95 -23.47
C ILE A 376 -9.69 2.55 -24.86
N SER A 377 -10.71 3.39 -25.04
CA SER A 377 -10.90 4.16 -26.25
C SER A 377 -10.33 5.56 -26.08
N LEU A 378 -9.94 6.18 -27.19
CA LEU A 378 -9.45 7.55 -27.20
C LEU A 378 -10.50 8.54 -26.63
N ASN A 379 -11.78 8.25 -26.81
CA ASN A 379 -12.87 9.07 -26.28
C ASN A 379 -13.03 8.95 -24.76
N ASP A 380 -12.47 7.91 -24.14
CA ASP A 380 -12.52 7.77 -22.68
C ASP A 380 -11.64 8.85 -22.00
N LEU A 381 -10.59 9.32 -22.69
CA LEU A 381 -9.71 10.44 -22.28
C LEU A 381 -10.35 11.83 -22.42
N CYS A 382 -11.61 11.89 -22.86
CA CYS A 382 -12.41 13.11 -22.87
C CYS A 382 -13.17 13.33 -21.55
N GLY A 383 -13.16 12.34 -20.64
CA GLY A 383 -13.95 12.37 -19.42
C GLY A 383 -13.30 13.27 -18.38
N GLY A 384 -14.06 14.23 -17.87
CA GLY A 384 -13.65 15.07 -16.75
C GLY A 384 -14.33 16.43 -16.79
N TRP A 385 -14.14 17.14 -17.90
CA TRP A 385 -14.75 18.46 -18.11
C TRP A 385 -15.92 18.37 -19.10
N LYS A 386 -17.06 17.84 -18.66
CA LYS A 386 -18.31 17.85 -19.45
C LYS A 386 -18.96 19.24 -19.42
N HIS A 387 -18.25 20.25 -19.94
CA HIS A 387 -18.77 21.61 -20.10
C HIS A 387 -19.22 21.84 -21.55
N PRO A 388 -20.32 22.57 -21.81
CA PRO A 388 -20.83 22.89 -23.16
C PRO A 388 -19.85 23.72 -24.01
N ILE A 389 -18.80 24.29 -23.40
CA ILE A 389 -17.74 25.04 -24.11
C ILE A 389 -16.47 24.21 -24.31
N THR A 390 -16.42 23.00 -23.77
CA THR A 390 -15.31 22.07 -23.96
C THR A 390 -15.67 21.13 -25.10
N ASP A 391 -15.11 21.40 -26.28
CA ASP A 391 -15.18 20.45 -27.40
C ASP A 391 -14.02 19.48 -27.25
N CYS A 392 -14.30 18.22 -26.90
CA CYS A 392 -13.28 17.19 -26.88
C CYS A 392 -12.95 16.78 -28.32
N ASN A 393 -11.86 17.32 -28.84
CA ASN A 393 -11.34 17.03 -30.15
C ASN A 393 -10.35 15.86 -30.07
N PRO A 394 -10.69 14.65 -30.57
CA PRO A 394 -9.82 13.48 -30.44
C PRO A 394 -8.47 13.61 -31.17
N SER A 395 -8.34 14.56 -32.11
CA SER A 395 -7.06 14.83 -32.77
C SER A 395 -6.04 15.48 -31.84
N ARG A 396 -6.47 16.11 -30.73
CA ARG A 396 -5.61 16.76 -29.73
C ARG A 396 -5.23 15.83 -28.58
N LEU A 397 -5.90 14.69 -28.44
CA LEU A 397 -5.64 13.66 -27.43
C LEU A 397 -4.40 12.80 -27.73
N ARG A 398 -3.67 13.11 -28.81
CA ARG A 398 -2.45 12.40 -29.21
C ARG A 398 -1.37 13.37 -29.65
N GLU A 399 -0.12 13.01 -29.43
CA GLU A 399 1.04 13.76 -29.91
C GLU A 399 2.21 12.82 -30.20
N GLN A 400 2.96 13.07 -31.27
CA GLN A 400 4.22 12.36 -31.52
C GLN A 400 5.34 12.99 -30.69
N ARG A 401 5.99 12.20 -29.83
CA ARG A 401 7.10 12.66 -28.99
C ARG A 401 8.15 11.57 -28.83
N ASN A 402 9.41 11.90 -29.15
CA ASN A 402 10.57 11.01 -29.03
C ASN A 402 10.40 9.62 -29.66
N GLY A 403 9.66 9.51 -30.78
CA GLY A 403 9.40 8.22 -31.43
C GLY A 403 8.40 7.34 -30.69
N ALA A 404 7.43 7.94 -30.01
CA ALA A 404 6.22 7.32 -29.49
C ALA A 404 5.03 8.27 -29.75
N THR A 405 3.82 7.71 -29.78
CA THR A 405 2.61 8.53 -29.67
C THR A 405 2.28 8.61 -28.19
N ILE A 406 2.26 9.80 -27.61
CA ILE A 406 1.81 10.03 -26.24
C ILE A 406 0.29 10.25 -26.23
N LEU A 407 -0.37 9.74 -25.19
CA LEU A 407 -1.79 9.96 -24.97
C LEU A 407 -1.99 11.17 -24.05
N LYS A 408 -2.99 11.97 -24.41
CA LYS A 408 -3.40 13.18 -23.71
C LYS A 408 -4.87 13.07 -23.36
N ASP A 409 -5.27 13.76 -22.31
CA ASP A 409 -6.63 13.91 -21.81
C ASP A 409 -6.97 15.40 -21.71
N VAL A 410 -8.20 15.69 -21.29
CA VAL A 410 -8.68 17.06 -21.08
C VAL A 410 -8.55 17.40 -19.61
N GLN A 411 -7.52 18.18 -19.25
CA GLN A 411 -7.27 18.58 -17.85
C GLN A 411 -7.76 19.98 -17.51
N GLY A 412 -8.35 20.69 -18.48
CA GLY A 412 -8.99 22.00 -18.28
C GLY A 412 -9.82 22.41 -19.50
N ILE A 413 -10.38 23.62 -19.49
CA ILE A 413 -11.25 24.10 -20.57
C ILE A 413 -10.47 24.23 -21.89
N ASN A 414 -10.71 23.32 -22.83
CA ASN A 414 -10.02 23.21 -24.13
C ASN A 414 -8.49 23.02 -24.02
N GLU A 415 -8.05 22.49 -22.89
CA GLU A 415 -6.68 22.28 -22.46
C GLU A 415 -6.34 20.79 -22.51
N TYR A 416 -5.28 20.43 -23.24
CA TYR A 416 -4.92 19.04 -23.50
C TYR A 416 -3.50 18.79 -23.06
N HIS A 417 -3.34 18.02 -22.00
CA HIS A 417 -2.07 17.73 -21.38
C HIS A 417 -1.85 16.22 -21.40
N PRO A 418 -0.60 15.73 -21.26
CA PRO A 418 -0.39 14.29 -21.16
C PRO A 418 -1.12 13.73 -19.94
N ALA A 419 -1.86 12.65 -20.18
CA ALA A 419 -2.44 11.84 -19.13
C ALA A 419 -1.32 11.21 -18.29
N ARG A 420 -1.66 10.45 -17.25
CA ARG A 420 -0.65 9.83 -16.37
C ARG A 420 -0.84 8.33 -16.19
N ALA A 421 0.24 7.67 -15.84
CA ALA A 421 0.26 6.33 -15.28
C ALA A 421 1.24 6.33 -14.11
N HIS A 422 0.82 5.76 -12.99
CA HIS A 422 1.53 5.85 -11.72
C HIS A 422 2.51 4.71 -11.52
N MET A 423 3.67 5.01 -10.95
CA MET A 423 4.61 4.01 -10.46
C MET A 423 4.98 4.31 -9.02
N VAL A 424 5.06 3.27 -8.20
CA VAL A 424 5.58 3.35 -6.84
C VAL A 424 7.09 3.26 -6.89
N TYR A 425 7.77 4.35 -6.58
CA TYR A 425 9.22 4.47 -6.51
C TYR A 425 9.75 4.26 -5.09
N LEU A 426 10.71 3.34 -4.97
CA LEU A 426 11.34 2.93 -3.73
C LEU A 426 12.85 3.26 -3.81
N PRO A 427 13.35 4.27 -3.08
CA PRO A 427 14.78 4.52 -2.97
C PRO A 427 15.52 3.30 -2.42
N ARG A 428 16.75 3.06 -2.88
CA ARG A 428 17.55 1.91 -2.39
C ARG A 428 18.01 2.06 -0.95
N ASP A 429 18.27 3.30 -0.55
CA ASP A 429 18.90 3.63 0.72
C ASP A 429 18.23 4.86 1.31
N ALA A 430 17.72 4.69 2.53
CA ALA A 430 17.16 5.77 3.31
C ALA A 430 18.17 6.89 3.49
N ALA A 431 19.47 6.63 3.66
CA ALA A 431 20.46 7.65 3.97
C ALA A 431 20.72 8.66 2.82
N ARG A 432 20.20 8.40 1.62
CA ARG A 432 20.45 9.21 0.43
C ARG A 432 19.42 10.33 0.27
N ALA A 433 19.78 11.52 0.75
CA ALA A 433 19.01 12.74 0.53
C ALA A 433 18.88 13.15 -0.96
N ASP A 434 19.69 12.58 -1.86
CA ASP A 434 19.66 12.78 -3.31
C ASP A 434 18.87 11.70 -4.07
N ALA A 435 18.25 10.75 -3.36
CA ALA A 435 17.52 9.65 -3.98
C ALA A 435 16.15 10.04 -4.54
N PHE A 436 15.70 11.27 -4.33
CA PHE A 436 14.46 11.78 -4.90
C PHE A 436 14.47 11.72 -6.44
N VAL A 437 13.32 11.33 -7.01
CA VAL A 437 13.05 11.29 -8.45
C VAL A 437 11.69 11.94 -8.64
N SER A 438 11.62 12.96 -9.50
CA SER A 438 10.38 13.71 -9.72
C SER A 438 9.63 13.30 -10.99
N SER A 439 8.31 13.23 -10.93
CA SER A 439 7.36 13.22 -12.06
C SER A 439 7.49 14.45 -12.96
N ARG A 440 7.84 15.62 -12.38
CA ARG A 440 7.79 16.93 -13.04
C ARG A 440 6.45 17.20 -13.72
N THR A 441 5.34 17.02 -13.01
CA THR A 441 3.99 17.08 -13.57
C THR A 441 3.72 18.38 -14.36
N GLY A 442 2.74 18.32 -15.26
CA GLY A 442 2.17 19.50 -15.88
C GLY A 442 1.44 20.37 -14.86
N ARG A 443 1.02 21.55 -15.29
CA ARG A 443 0.31 22.51 -14.43
C ARG A 443 -1.03 22.01 -13.86
N TYR A 444 -1.57 20.91 -14.37
CA TYR A 444 -2.80 20.28 -13.88
C TYR A 444 -2.53 18.86 -13.33
N GLY A 445 -1.28 18.55 -12.95
CA GLY A 445 -0.91 17.23 -12.41
C GLY A 445 -0.68 16.13 -13.44
N GLY A 446 -0.92 16.36 -14.74
CA GLY A 446 -0.60 15.39 -15.81
C GLY A 446 0.88 15.03 -15.88
N ALA A 447 1.23 13.85 -16.39
CA ALA A 447 2.64 13.46 -16.49
C ALA A 447 3.40 14.33 -17.51
N SER A 448 4.72 14.54 -17.33
CA SER A 448 5.53 15.23 -18.34
C SER A 448 6.66 14.38 -18.92
N ARG A 449 7.03 13.30 -18.22
CA ARG A 449 8.17 12.46 -18.53
C ARG A 449 7.74 11.17 -19.20
N GLN A 450 8.40 10.82 -20.29
CA GLN A 450 8.27 9.50 -20.91
C GLN A 450 9.03 8.46 -20.07
N MET A 451 8.63 7.20 -20.19
CA MET A 451 9.14 6.13 -19.34
C MET A 451 10.62 5.83 -19.63
N THR A 452 11.00 5.70 -20.91
CA THR A 452 12.37 5.30 -21.34
C THR A 452 12.97 6.18 -22.43
N LYS A 453 12.18 7.05 -23.08
CA LYS A 453 12.59 7.81 -24.26
C LYS A 453 12.76 9.29 -23.95
N GLY A 454 13.74 9.92 -24.60
CA GLY A 454 14.08 11.33 -24.40
C GLY A 454 15.19 11.53 -23.38
N SER A 455 15.79 12.72 -23.37
CA SER A 455 16.89 13.08 -22.47
C SER A 455 16.47 13.18 -21.00
N ASP A 456 15.17 13.25 -20.74
CA ASP A 456 14.58 13.40 -19.42
C ASP A 456 13.68 12.20 -19.03
N ALA A 457 13.90 11.05 -19.65
CA ALA A 457 13.14 9.84 -19.35
C ALA A 457 13.30 9.42 -17.88
N LEU A 458 12.23 8.88 -17.30
CA LEU A 458 12.17 8.57 -15.88
C LEU A 458 13.02 7.35 -15.48
N LEU A 459 12.87 6.22 -16.16
CA LEU A 459 13.59 4.99 -15.80
C LEU A 459 15.12 5.12 -15.94
N PRO A 460 15.67 5.79 -16.98
CA PRO A 460 17.11 6.05 -17.05
C PRO A 460 17.66 6.86 -15.87
N GLU A 461 16.88 7.77 -15.29
CA GLU A 461 17.30 8.50 -14.08
C GLU A 461 17.32 7.58 -12.85
N ILE A 462 16.28 6.78 -12.66
CA ILE A 462 16.21 5.81 -11.55
C ILE A 462 17.39 4.81 -11.64
N GLU A 463 17.72 4.40 -12.86
CA GLU A 463 18.83 3.51 -13.16
C GLU A 463 20.20 4.20 -13.17
N ALA A 464 20.29 5.52 -13.13
CA ALA A 464 21.57 6.20 -13.25
C ALA A 464 22.53 5.79 -12.12
N GLY A 465 23.71 5.26 -12.46
CA GLY A 465 24.73 4.86 -11.49
C GLY A 465 24.95 3.34 -11.31
N GLY A 466 24.41 2.49 -12.18
CA GLY A 466 24.69 1.05 -12.10
C GLY A 466 24.10 0.43 -10.83
N ASP A 467 24.87 -0.35 -10.09
CA ASP A 467 24.43 -0.89 -8.79
C ASP A 467 24.18 0.20 -7.72
N ARG A 468 24.62 1.43 -8.01
CA ARG A 468 24.34 2.65 -7.22
C ARG A 468 23.16 3.47 -7.75
N GLY A 469 22.27 2.85 -8.53
CA GLY A 469 21.02 3.46 -8.99
C GLY A 469 20.25 4.13 -7.84
N LYS A 470 19.33 5.04 -8.15
CA LYS A 470 18.58 5.75 -7.11
C LYS A 470 17.61 4.83 -6.36
N GLY A 471 16.96 3.92 -7.09
CA GLY A 471 15.90 3.08 -6.52
C GLY A 471 15.42 1.95 -7.42
N TYR A 472 14.18 1.56 -7.16
CA TYR A 472 13.38 0.57 -7.87
C TYR A 472 11.95 1.09 -8.02
N VAL A 473 11.16 0.50 -8.93
CA VAL A 473 9.74 0.83 -9.08
C VAL A 473 8.86 -0.41 -9.20
N PHE A 474 7.60 -0.28 -8.76
CA PHE A 474 6.50 -1.14 -9.17
C PHE A 474 5.52 -0.33 -10.02
N LEU A 475 4.95 -0.94 -11.07
CA LEU A 475 3.89 -0.30 -11.85
C LEU A 475 2.60 -0.30 -11.03
N ALA A 476 2.11 0.88 -10.63
CA ALA A 476 0.91 1.05 -9.82
C ALA A 476 -0.33 1.27 -10.69
N HIS A 477 -1.52 0.93 -10.17
CA HIS A 477 -2.78 0.92 -10.93
C HIS A 477 -2.64 0.29 -12.33
N PRO A 478 -1.93 -0.86 -12.50
CA PRO A 478 -1.75 -1.44 -13.82
C PRO A 478 -3.08 -1.88 -14.45
N ILE A 479 -4.09 -2.04 -13.60
CA ILE A 479 -5.48 -2.27 -13.92
C ILE A 479 -6.30 -1.40 -12.97
N PRO A 480 -7.20 -0.55 -13.48
CA PRO A 480 -8.10 0.24 -12.64
C PRO A 480 -9.08 -0.66 -11.89
N PHE A 481 -9.55 -0.20 -10.73
CA PHE A 481 -10.46 -0.98 -9.89
C PHE A 481 -11.71 -1.43 -10.66
N GLY A 482 -12.10 -2.70 -10.51
CA GLY A 482 -13.32 -3.21 -11.14
C GLY A 482 -14.57 -2.52 -10.60
N ASN A 483 -15.65 -2.52 -11.37
CA ASN A 483 -16.91 -2.00 -10.85
C ASN A 483 -17.47 -2.92 -9.74
N CYS A 484 -18.34 -2.39 -8.89
CA CYS A 484 -18.95 -3.17 -7.80
C CYS A 484 -19.75 -4.39 -8.25
N ASP A 485 -20.20 -4.41 -9.50
CA ASP A 485 -20.91 -5.53 -10.11
C ASP A 485 -20.00 -6.71 -10.51
N GLY A 486 -18.68 -6.59 -10.26
CA GLY A 486 -17.67 -7.60 -10.55
C GLY A 486 -17.18 -7.60 -11.99
N GLY A 487 -17.41 -6.49 -12.70
CA GLY A 487 -17.08 -6.28 -14.11
C GLY A 487 -15.95 -5.26 -14.32
N PRO A 488 -15.58 -5.01 -15.59
CA PRO A 488 -14.54 -4.05 -15.90
C PRO A 488 -14.90 -2.63 -15.42
N PRO A 489 -13.88 -1.81 -15.08
CA PRO A 489 -14.06 -0.41 -14.72
C PRO A 489 -14.76 0.38 -15.82
N ASN A 490 -15.43 1.45 -15.41
CA ASN A 490 -15.74 2.53 -16.33
C ASN A 490 -14.48 3.40 -16.48
N LEU A 491 -13.87 3.39 -17.66
CA LEU A 491 -12.66 4.16 -17.96
C LEU A 491 -12.94 5.60 -18.40
N ARG A 492 -14.21 6.01 -18.46
CA ARG A 492 -14.53 7.41 -18.79
C ARG A 492 -13.92 8.30 -17.71
N GLY A 493 -13.00 9.15 -18.13
CA GLY A 493 -12.20 9.98 -17.25
C GLY A 493 -12.97 10.85 -16.25
N GLY A 494 -12.26 11.23 -15.19
CA GLY A 494 -12.69 12.13 -14.12
C GLY A 494 -12.16 13.56 -14.33
N PRO A 495 -12.64 14.57 -13.59
CA PRO A 495 -12.11 15.92 -13.66
C PRO A 495 -10.67 15.93 -13.11
N GLY A 496 -9.68 15.86 -14.01
CA GLY A 496 -8.27 15.82 -13.63
C GLY A 496 -7.42 15.05 -14.64
N PRO A 497 -6.14 14.80 -14.35
CA PRO A 497 -5.29 13.92 -15.13
C PRO A 497 -5.75 12.46 -14.95
N ASP A 498 -6.27 11.87 -16.01
CA ASP A 498 -6.73 10.49 -16.08
C ASP A 498 -5.57 9.51 -15.89
N VAL A 499 -5.81 8.50 -15.05
CA VAL A 499 -4.93 7.34 -14.91
C VAL A 499 -5.22 6.36 -16.04
N VAL A 500 -4.29 6.26 -16.98
CA VAL A 500 -4.41 5.39 -18.15
C VAL A 500 -3.74 4.05 -17.89
N PRO A 501 -4.42 2.90 -18.11
CA PRO A 501 -3.81 1.59 -17.97
C PRO A 501 -2.57 1.43 -18.85
N TYR A 502 -1.59 0.66 -18.38
CA TYR A 502 -0.34 0.47 -19.12
C TYR A 502 -0.59 -0.19 -20.48
N THR A 503 -0.13 0.50 -21.51
CA THR A 503 -0.19 -0.01 -22.89
C THR A 503 0.83 -1.13 -23.07
N LYS A 504 0.67 -1.92 -24.15
CA LYS A 504 1.68 -2.92 -24.52
C LYS A 504 3.08 -2.32 -24.67
N GLN A 505 3.20 -1.11 -25.24
CA GLN A 505 4.50 -0.46 -25.41
C GLN A 505 5.16 -0.16 -24.06
N MET A 506 4.40 0.39 -23.11
CA MET A 506 4.93 0.71 -21.79
C MET A 506 5.32 -0.57 -21.03
N LEU A 507 4.51 -1.63 -21.13
CA LEU A 507 4.86 -2.93 -20.54
C LEU A 507 6.13 -3.53 -21.16
N ASP A 508 6.34 -3.35 -22.46
CA ASP A 508 7.56 -3.79 -23.14
C ASP A 508 8.80 -2.97 -22.72
N GLN A 509 8.63 -1.66 -22.48
CA GLN A 509 9.67 -0.78 -21.94
C GLN A 509 10.01 -1.16 -20.48
N ALA A 510 9.00 -1.30 -19.63
CA ALA A 510 9.12 -1.67 -18.24
C ALA A 510 9.79 -3.05 -18.05
N PHE A 511 9.43 -4.03 -18.88
CA PHE A 511 10.03 -5.37 -18.89
C PHE A 511 11.56 -5.34 -19.08
N ARG A 512 12.05 -4.44 -19.93
CA ARG A 512 13.48 -4.30 -20.27
C ARG A 512 14.28 -3.49 -19.24
N SER A 513 13.62 -2.63 -18.47
CA SER A 513 14.25 -1.84 -17.42
C SER A 513 14.68 -2.74 -16.25
N ARG A 514 15.80 -2.44 -15.61
CA ARG A 514 16.25 -3.11 -14.37
C ARG A 514 15.67 -2.48 -13.10
N ALA A 515 15.20 -1.23 -13.20
CA ALA A 515 14.57 -0.53 -12.09
C ALA A 515 13.17 -1.07 -11.79
N VAL A 516 12.44 -1.54 -12.80
CA VAL A 516 11.10 -2.11 -12.60
C VAL A 516 11.21 -3.48 -11.94
N LEU A 517 10.67 -3.65 -10.74
CA LEU A 517 10.63 -4.95 -10.05
C LEU A 517 9.40 -5.76 -10.45
N GLY A 518 8.30 -5.10 -10.81
CA GLY A 518 7.06 -5.81 -11.07
C GLY A 518 5.83 -4.91 -11.12
N LEU A 519 4.68 -5.49 -10.77
CA LEU A 519 3.39 -4.83 -10.75
C LEU A 519 2.88 -4.72 -9.31
N GLN A 520 2.34 -3.57 -8.93
CA GLN A 520 1.50 -3.45 -7.74
C GLN A 520 0.06 -3.73 -8.16
N LEU A 521 -0.41 -4.96 -7.96
CA LEU A 521 -1.71 -5.43 -8.47
C LEU A 521 -2.85 -5.21 -7.48
N TRP A 522 -2.53 -5.17 -6.19
CA TRP A 522 -3.50 -4.95 -5.13
C TRP A 522 -3.17 -3.62 -4.48
N ASN A 523 -3.66 -2.58 -5.13
CA ASN A 523 -3.86 -1.25 -4.58
C ASN A 523 -5.38 -1.04 -4.50
N GLU A 524 -5.84 -0.35 -3.46
CA GLU A 524 -7.26 -0.05 -3.28
C GLU A 524 -8.16 -1.28 -2.99
N ASP A 525 -8.40 -1.57 -1.71
CA ASP A 525 -9.39 -2.56 -1.28
C ASP A 525 -10.82 -2.00 -1.19
N VAL A 526 -11.49 -1.91 -2.34
CA VAL A 526 -12.88 -1.40 -2.43
C VAL A 526 -13.95 -2.46 -2.16
N ARG A 527 -13.63 -3.62 -1.56
CA ARG A 527 -14.61 -4.70 -1.32
C ARG A 527 -15.79 -4.28 -0.45
N MET A 528 -15.60 -3.26 0.36
CA MET A 528 -16.63 -2.69 1.21
C MET A 528 -16.69 -1.19 0.94
N LEU A 529 -17.88 -0.69 0.60
CA LEU A 529 -18.06 0.74 0.36
C LEU A 529 -19.45 1.27 0.70
N ASN A 530 -19.48 2.56 1.00
CA ASN A 530 -20.64 3.44 1.05
C ASN A 530 -20.45 4.59 0.06
N ARG A 531 -21.50 5.05 -0.61
CA ARG A 531 -21.45 6.22 -1.50
C ARG A 531 -22.31 7.35 -0.94
N SER A 532 -21.92 8.58 -1.24
CA SER A 532 -22.82 9.71 -1.06
C SER A 532 -24.10 9.52 -1.89
N GLY A 533 -25.22 10.00 -1.33
CA GLY A 533 -26.56 9.82 -1.88
C GLY A 533 -27.21 8.46 -1.64
N ASP A 534 -26.48 7.43 -1.16
CA ASP A 534 -27.10 6.15 -0.78
C ASP A 534 -27.89 6.25 0.55
N GLY A 535 -27.77 7.37 1.29
CA GLY A 535 -28.41 7.59 2.59
C GLY A 535 -27.68 6.92 3.78
N ASP A 536 -26.55 6.25 3.49
CA ASP A 536 -25.77 5.46 4.44
C ASP A 536 -24.51 6.17 4.95
N THR A 537 -24.13 7.29 4.34
CA THR A 537 -23.06 8.16 4.81
C THR A 537 -23.61 9.57 4.92
N THR A 538 -23.21 10.32 5.94
CA THR A 538 -23.58 11.72 6.07
C THR A 538 -22.35 12.57 6.32
N GLU A 539 -22.25 13.67 5.59
CA GLU A 539 -21.31 14.75 5.88
C GLU A 539 -22.12 16.00 6.27
N THR A 540 -21.78 16.60 7.41
CA THR A 540 -22.42 17.81 7.94
C THR A 540 -21.37 18.90 8.11
N GLY A 541 -21.78 20.14 7.88
CA GLY A 541 -20.93 21.32 8.03
C GLY A 541 -20.23 21.75 6.73
N PHE A 542 -20.06 20.83 5.80
CA PHE A 542 -19.78 21.14 4.39
C PHE A 542 -21.11 21.34 3.62
N HIS A 543 -21.07 21.88 2.41
CA HIS A 543 -22.29 22.22 1.65
C HIS A 543 -23.24 21.02 1.54
N SER A 544 -24.49 21.17 1.96
CA SER A 544 -25.48 20.10 1.98
C SER A 544 -25.97 19.75 0.57
N ASP A 545 -25.92 18.46 0.24
CA ASP A 545 -26.32 17.85 -1.06
C ASP A 545 -27.79 18.05 -1.47
N ASP A 546 -28.62 18.74 -0.67
CA ASP A 546 -30.07 18.84 -0.89
C ASP A 546 -30.51 19.95 -1.87
N ASP A 547 -29.61 20.82 -2.34
CA ASP A 547 -29.91 21.79 -3.40
C ASP A 547 -29.61 21.20 -4.80
N ASP A 548 -30.51 20.31 -5.26
CA ASP A 548 -30.79 19.93 -6.65
C ASP A 548 -29.79 20.40 -7.73
N GLY A 549 -28.61 19.77 -7.83
CA GLY A 549 -27.75 19.79 -9.04
C GLY A 549 -27.42 21.15 -9.66
N GLY A 550 -27.49 22.24 -8.89
CA GLY A 550 -27.29 23.60 -9.35
C GLY A 550 -26.00 24.18 -8.82
N TYR A 551 -24.96 24.18 -9.67
CA TYR A 551 -23.66 24.84 -9.46
C TYR A 551 -23.81 26.36 -9.32
N GLY A 552 -24.36 26.81 -8.19
CA GLY A 552 -24.30 28.20 -7.80
C GLY A 552 -22.92 28.47 -7.22
N PHE A 553 -22.04 29.12 -7.99
CA PHE A 553 -20.77 29.74 -7.55
C PHE A 553 -20.97 30.85 -6.49
N ARG A 554 -21.86 30.62 -5.53
CA ARG A 554 -22.08 31.55 -4.42
C ARG A 554 -21.08 31.15 -3.35
N ASN A 555 -20.11 32.04 -3.10
CA ASN A 555 -19.16 32.08 -1.97
C ASN A 555 -19.85 32.10 -0.60
N SER A 556 -20.86 31.25 -0.39
CA SER A 556 -21.53 31.13 0.88
C SER A 556 -20.58 30.34 1.78
N PRO A 557 -20.35 30.77 3.02
CA PRO A 557 -19.50 30.02 3.94
C PRO A 557 -20.05 28.60 4.13
N PRO A 558 -19.18 27.60 4.42
CA PRO A 558 -19.67 26.29 4.80
C PRO A 558 -20.61 26.42 6.00
N GLY A 559 -21.73 25.69 5.95
CA GLY A 559 -22.74 25.73 7.01
C GLY A 559 -22.17 25.42 8.40
N GLY A 560 -21.10 24.61 8.46
CA GLY A 560 -20.48 24.17 9.70
C GLY A 560 -19.86 25.27 10.55
N PHE A 561 -19.42 26.38 9.94
CA PHE A 561 -19.00 27.55 10.72
C PHE A 561 -20.19 28.33 11.31
N ALA A 562 -21.34 28.34 10.63
CA ALA A 562 -22.56 28.95 11.16
C ALA A 562 -23.17 28.09 12.27
N ASP A 563 -23.11 26.76 12.12
CA ASP A 563 -23.68 25.79 13.04
C ASP A 563 -22.71 25.36 14.15
N GLY A 564 -21.43 25.72 14.05
CA GLY A 564 -20.38 25.35 15.00
C GLY A 564 -19.97 23.87 14.95
N ALA A 565 -20.30 23.15 13.87
CA ALA A 565 -20.10 21.71 13.78
C ALA A 565 -19.77 21.23 12.35
N PHE A 566 -18.75 20.37 12.27
CA PHE A 566 -18.46 19.52 11.13
C PHE A 566 -18.54 18.06 11.59
N GLU A 567 -19.20 17.20 10.82
CA GLU A 567 -19.33 15.79 11.15
C GLU A 567 -19.19 14.93 9.88
N LEU A 568 -18.31 13.94 9.95
CA LEU A 568 -18.20 12.88 8.95
C LEU A 568 -18.70 11.58 9.57
N GLN A 569 -19.85 11.09 9.09
CA GLN A 569 -20.41 9.80 9.50
C GLN A 569 -20.31 8.80 8.34
N PRO A 570 -19.29 7.92 8.33
CA PRO A 570 -19.08 6.94 7.27
C PRO A 570 -20.11 5.80 7.20
N TRP A 571 -21.02 5.68 8.17
CA TRP A 571 -22.00 4.58 8.26
C TRP A 571 -23.38 5.07 8.67
N HIS A 572 -24.45 4.37 8.26
CA HIS A 572 -25.82 4.77 8.57
C HIS A 572 -26.10 4.75 10.09
N HIS A 573 -25.55 3.75 10.79
CA HIS A 573 -25.70 3.57 12.23
C HIS A 573 -24.36 3.66 12.94
N ARG A 574 -24.22 4.67 13.80
CA ARG A 574 -23.02 4.91 14.64
C ARG A 574 -22.62 3.71 15.50
N ASP A 575 -23.61 2.90 15.91
CA ASP A 575 -23.41 1.77 16.83
C ASP A 575 -23.12 0.45 16.10
N ARG A 576 -23.30 0.44 14.79
CA ARG A 576 -23.18 -0.74 13.94
C ARG A 576 -22.54 -0.31 12.62
N PRO A 577 -21.22 -0.05 12.64
CA PRO A 577 -20.51 0.38 11.45
C PRO A 577 -20.70 -0.70 10.39
N SER A 578 -21.39 -0.35 9.31
CA SER A 578 -21.66 -1.26 8.22
C SER A 578 -21.52 -0.56 6.88
N TYR A 579 -20.91 -1.26 5.93
CA TYR A 579 -20.95 -0.85 4.54
C TYR A 579 -22.21 -1.40 3.86
N ALA A 580 -22.86 -0.56 3.08
CA ALA A 580 -24.08 -0.80 2.35
C ALA A 580 -23.85 -1.75 1.18
N ARG A 581 -22.67 -1.69 0.55
CA ARG A 581 -22.35 -2.46 -0.64
C ARG A 581 -21.09 -3.30 -0.42
N HIS A 582 -21.24 -4.59 -0.73
CA HIS A 582 -20.11 -5.46 -1.03
C HIS A 582 -19.82 -5.40 -2.53
N CYS A 583 -18.57 -5.11 -2.88
CA CYS A 583 -18.14 -4.95 -4.27
C CYS A 583 -17.21 -6.08 -4.68
N GLU A 584 -17.51 -6.71 -5.82
CA GLU A 584 -16.66 -7.73 -6.44
C GLU A 584 -15.55 -7.11 -7.32
N GLY A 585 -15.34 -5.80 -7.23
CA GLY A 585 -14.40 -5.05 -8.08
C GLY A 585 -12.94 -5.44 -7.86
N VAL A 586 -12.57 -5.73 -6.60
CA VAL A 586 -11.23 -6.17 -6.22
C VAL A 586 -10.93 -7.56 -6.77
N GLU A 587 -11.85 -8.51 -6.67
CA GLU A 587 -11.67 -9.85 -7.24
C GLU A 587 -11.53 -9.80 -8.76
N TRP A 588 -12.29 -8.95 -9.45
CA TRP A 588 -12.14 -8.73 -10.89
C TRP A 588 -10.73 -8.19 -11.22
N MET A 589 -10.29 -7.17 -10.47
CA MET A 589 -8.97 -6.56 -10.62
C MET A 589 -7.86 -7.58 -10.39
N LEU A 590 -7.89 -8.34 -9.28
CA LEU A 590 -6.90 -9.37 -8.96
C LEU A 590 -6.87 -10.49 -9.99
N THR A 591 -8.03 -10.95 -10.47
CA THR A 591 -8.11 -11.97 -11.53
C THR A 591 -7.41 -11.51 -12.80
N THR A 592 -7.67 -10.26 -13.19
CA THR A 592 -7.14 -9.67 -14.42
C THR A 592 -5.66 -9.28 -14.26
N GLY A 593 -5.27 -8.81 -13.08
CA GLY A 593 -3.92 -8.40 -12.72
C GLY A 593 -2.96 -9.57 -12.69
N THR A 594 -3.37 -10.65 -12.04
CA THR A 594 -2.57 -11.88 -12.00
C THR A 594 -2.39 -12.48 -13.39
N ARG A 595 -3.40 -12.38 -14.27
CA ARG A 595 -3.24 -12.74 -15.68
C ARG A 595 -2.18 -11.90 -16.38
N LEU A 596 -2.20 -10.58 -16.22
CA LEU A 596 -1.18 -9.70 -16.82
C LEU A 596 0.22 -10.07 -16.31
N TRP A 597 0.34 -10.28 -15.00
CA TRP A 597 1.59 -10.68 -14.37
C TRP A 597 2.11 -12.01 -14.93
N ASP A 598 1.25 -13.02 -15.06
CA ASP A 598 1.60 -14.32 -15.64
C ASP A 598 2.09 -14.20 -17.09
N GLN A 599 1.49 -13.32 -17.89
CA GLN A 599 1.95 -13.05 -19.25
C GLN A 599 3.35 -12.41 -19.28
N LEU A 600 3.63 -11.48 -18.36
CA LEU A 600 4.95 -10.87 -18.25
C LEU A 600 6.01 -11.87 -17.74
N MET A 601 5.64 -12.76 -16.82
CA MET A 601 6.53 -13.82 -16.37
C MET A 601 6.81 -14.84 -17.47
N LEU A 602 5.80 -15.19 -18.27
CA LEU A 602 5.96 -16.08 -19.42
C LEU A 602 6.90 -15.46 -20.48
N LYS A 603 6.73 -14.16 -20.75
CA LYS A 603 7.68 -13.38 -21.56
C LYS A 603 9.08 -13.42 -20.95
N GLY A 604 9.18 -13.35 -19.62
CA GLY A 604 10.42 -13.48 -18.85
C GLY A 604 11.11 -14.83 -18.94
N LEU A 605 10.37 -15.90 -19.25
CA LEU A 605 10.97 -17.20 -19.56
C LEU A 605 11.55 -17.23 -20.98
N SER A 606 11.03 -16.45 -21.92
CA SER A 606 11.39 -16.56 -23.34
C SER A 606 12.85 -16.14 -23.62
N PRO A 607 13.72 -17.04 -24.10
CA PRO A 607 15.13 -16.70 -24.35
C PRO A 607 15.34 -15.55 -25.33
N SER A 608 14.49 -15.36 -26.34
CA SER A 608 14.72 -14.22 -27.26
C SER A 608 14.26 -12.88 -26.71
N GLU A 609 13.32 -12.89 -25.77
CA GLU A 609 12.92 -11.66 -25.09
C GLU A 609 14.03 -11.27 -24.14
N THR A 610 14.58 -12.23 -23.38
CA THR A 610 15.62 -11.98 -22.39
C THR A 610 17.02 -11.80 -22.95
N ALA A 611 17.37 -12.42 -24.08
CA ALA A 611 18.71 -12.31 -24.69
C ALA A 611 19.07 -10.89 -25.14
N SER A 612 18.09 -10.01 -25.28
CA SER A 612 18.26 -8.60 -25.67
C SER A 612 18.31 -7.63 -24.48
N ILE A 613 18.39 -8.14 -23.24
CA ILE A 613 18.43 -7.34 -22.02
C ILE A 613 19.88 -7.35 -21.48
N ASP A 614 20.59 -6.25 -21.66
CA ASP A 614 22.05 -6.18 -21.44
C ASP A 614 22.48 -6.39 -19.97
N TRP A 615 21.63 -6.05 -19.01
CA TRP A 615 21.93 -6.19 -17.58
C TRP A 615 21.57 -7.56 -17.00
N LEU A 616 20.81 -8.37 -17.75
CA LEU A 616 20.34 -9.68 -17.30
C LEU A 616 21.39 -10.73 -17.66
N PRO A 617 21.83 -11.59 -16.71
CA PRO A 617 22.79 -12.63 -17.04
C PRO A 617 22.29 -13.54 -18.16
N ALA A 618 23.18 -13.90 -19.08
CA ALA A 618 22.82 -14.71 -20.24
C ALA A 618 22.21 -16.05 -19.81
N GLY A 619 21.01 -16.36 -20.31
CA GLY A 619 20.29 -17.58 -19.99
C GLY A 619 19.32 -17.45 -18.81
N ASP A 620 19.47 -16.43 -17.96
CA ASP A 620 18.59 -16.24 -16.81
C ASP A 620 17.22 -15.69 -17.27
N PRO A 621 16.12 -16.03 -16.58
CA PRO A 621 14.81 -15.46 -16.84
C PRO A 621 14.74 -14.00 -16.34
N ARG A 622 13.95 -13.17 -17.02
CA ARG A 622 13.57 -11.86 -16.48
C ARG A 622 12.50 -12.06 -15.41
N ARG A 623 12.90 -11.91 -14.14
CA ARG A 623 12.01 -12.02 -12.98
C ARG A 623 11.21 -10.73 -12.80
N LEU A 624 9.90 -10.86 -12.62
CA LEU A 624 8.97 -9.78 -12.30
C LEU A 624 8.05 -10.25 -11.18
N PHE A 625 7.79 -9.36 -10.23
CA PHE A 625 7.11 -9.69 -8.98
C PHE A 625 5.74 -9.02 -8.88
N MET A 626 4.91 -9.51 -7.95
CA MET A 626 3.66 -8.86 -7.56
C MET A 626 3.87 -8.21 -6.20
N ALA A 627 3.43 -6.96 -6.08
CA ALA A 627 3.35 -6.19 -4.84
C ALA A 627 1.90 -5.81 -4.52
N GLY A 628 1.65 -5.53 -3.24
CA GLY A 628 0.46 -4.85 -2.77
C GLY A 628 0.79 -3.51 -2.12
N GLY A 629 -0.20 -2.67 -1.94
CA GLY A 629 -0.14 -1.50 -1.07
C GLY A 629 -1.55 -0.92 -0.91
N SER A 630 -1.80 -0.12 0.11
CA SER A 630 -3.17 0.36 0.36
C SER A 630 -3.61 1.42 -0.63
N ASP A 631 -2.68 2.28 -1.03
CA ASP A 631 -2.97 3.58 -1.63
C ASP A 631 -3.82 4.45 -0.68
N ALA A 632 -3.55 4.34 0.63
CA ALA A 632 -4.26 5.10 1.65
C ALA A 632 -3.76 6.56 1.67
N HIS A 633 -4.69 7.52 1.75
CA HIS A 633 -4.40 8.94 1.87
C HIS A 633 -4.38 9.34 3.34
N GLY A 634 -3.38 8.80 4.05
CA GLY A 634 -3.31 8.88 5.51
C GLY A 634 -4.25 7.92 6.25
N ASP A 635 -5.30 7.40 5.60
CA ASP A 635 -6.39 6.66 6.23
C ASP A 635 -5.91 5.45 7.05
N LEU A 636 -6.28 5.46 8.34
CA LEU A 636 -5.95 4.43 9.31
C LEU A 636 -7.14 3.52 9.60
N ASN A 637 -8.39 3.98 9.41
CA ASN A 637 -9.60 3.19 9.63
C ASN A 637 -10.33 2.80 8.34
N HIS A 638 -10.81 3.81 7.62
CA HIS A 638 -11.52 3.71 6.35
C HIS A 638 -11.05 4.89 5.49
N HIS A 639 -11.02 4.70 4.18
CA HIS A 639 -10.67 5.77 3.25
C HIS A 639 -11.90 6.55 2.87
N ARG A 640 -11.78 7.86 2.98
CA ARG A 640 -12.76 8.81 2.47
C ARG A 640 -12.26 9.26 1.10
N ALA A 641 -13.10 9.15 0.08
CA ALA A 641 -12.86 9.71 -1.25
C ALA A 641 -13.85 10.84 -1.55
N GLY A 642 -13.42 11.81 -2.37
CA GLY A 642 -14.30 12.85 -2.95
C GLY A 642 -14.01 14.30 -2.56
N TYR A 643 -12.92 14.60 -1.85
CA TYR A 643 -12.72 15.86 -1.10
C TYR A 643 -13.00 17.20 -1.78
N MET A 644 -12.73 17.38 -3.08
CA MET A 644 -13.14 18.62 -3.76
C MET A 644 -14.65 18.83 -3.59
N LEU A 645 -15.46 17.77 -3.69
CA LEU A 645 -16.90 17.84 -3.85
C LEU A 645 -17.73 17.67 -2.57
N GLY A 646 -17.06 17.44 -1.43
CA GLY A 646 -17.64 16.71 -0.30
C GLY A 646 -17.45 15.19 -0.46
N LEU A 647 -17.87 14.42 0.53
CA LEU A 647 -17.74 12.97 0.51
C LEU A 647 -18.37 12.34 -0.75
N GLU A 648 -17.60 11.63 -1.58
CA GLU A 648 -18.12 10.82 -2.71
C GLU A 648 -18.38 9.38 -2.26
N ARG A 649 -17.40 8.79 -1.57
CA ARG A 649 -17.49 7.42 -1.06
C ARG A 649 -16.61 7.21 0.15
N VAL A 650 -16.95 6.20 0.93
CA VAL A 650 -16.10 5.63 1.99
C VAL A 650 -15.82 4.18 1.64
N ASP A 651 -14.57 3.73 1.70
CA ASP A 651 -14.17 2.36 1.41
C ASP A 651 -13.08 1.82 2.37
N ASP A 652 -12.72 0.54 2.25
CA ASP A 652 -11.84 -0.18 3.20
C ASP A 652 -10.35 -0.10 2.82
N MET A 653 -9.92 0.98 2.16
CA MET A 653 -8.55 1.15 1.66
C MET A 653 -7.52 1.62 2.71
N ALA A 654 -7.81 1.49 4.00
CA ALA A 654 -6.89 1.93 5.04
C ALA A 654 -5.51 1.24 4.98
N ILE A 655 -4.50 1.88 5.55
CA ILE A 655 -3.12 1.37 5.53
C ILE A 655 -3.01 -0.09 6.01
N GLY A 656 -2.23 -0.88 5.27
CA GLY A 656 -1.94 -2.26 5.58
C GLY A 656 -3.10 -3.24 5.36
N LYS A 657 -4.18 -2.83 4.69
CA LYS A 657 -5.26 -3.73 4.26
C LYS A 657 -4.75 -4.70 3.18
N PRO A 658 -4.45 -4.28 1.94
CA PRO A 658 -3.44 -4.94 1.13
C PRO A 658 -2.05 -4.70 1.74
N ARG A 659 -1.28 -5.76 1.93
CA ARG A 659 0.07 -5.67 2.53
C ARG A 659 1.01 -6.73 1.97
N ASN A 660 2.28 -6.54 2.24
CA ASN A 660 3.35 -7.44 1.84
C ASN A 660 3.95 -8.09 3.09
N LEU A 661 4.24 -9.39 3.00
CA LEU A 661 4.97 -10.14 4.00
C LEU A 661 6.35 -10.46 3.41
N VAL A 662 7.37 -9.75 3.88
CA VAL A 662 8.72 -9.71 3.30
C VAL A 662 9.70 -10.49 4.18
N MET A 663 10.47 -11.39 3.58
CA MET A 663 11.57 -12.11 4.23
C MET A 663 12.83 -11.23 4.23
N ALA A 664 12.93 -10.32 5.19
CA ALA A 664 13.99 -9.32 5.26
C ALA A 664 15.22 -9.74 6.10
N GLY A 665 15.20 -10.98 6.62
CA GLY A 665 16.18 -11.44 7.61
C GLY A 665 15.89 -10.87 9.00
N LYS A 666 16.78 -11.07 9.96
CA LYS A 666 16.61 -10.46 11.29
C LYS A 666 16.75 -8.92 11.19
N PRO A 667 15.97 -8.13 11.94
CA PRO A 667 16.15 -6.68 11.98
C PRO A 667 17.56 -6.35 12.52
N GLN A 668 18.32 -5.57 11.75
CA GLN A 668 19.76 -5.34 12.00
C GLN A 668 20.03 -4.01 12.72
N THR A 669 19.06 -3.09 12.73
CA THR A 669 19.26 -1.75 13.29
C THR A 669 18.95 -1.76 14.77
N ALA A 670 19.99 -1.77 15.60
CA ALA A 670 19.86 -1.59 17.04
C ALA A 670 19.44 -0.15 17.35
N LEU A 671 18.25 0.05 17.90
CA LEU A 671 17.78 1.36 18.31
C LEU A 671 18.09 1.54 19.80
N ASN A 672 19.34 1.96 20.07
CA ASN A 672 19.84 2.16 21.43
C ASN A 672 19.21 3.40 22.08
N ARG A 673 18.65 3.23 23.28
CA ARG A 673 18.09 4.31 24.12
C ARG A 673 19.10 5.38 24.57
N LEU A 674 20.38 5.25 24.23
CA LEU A 674 21.51 5.99 24.80
C LEU A 674 21.48 7.51 24.58
N GLY A 675 20.56 8.04 23.77
CA GLY A 675 20.34 9.49 23.62
C GLY A 675 19.31 10.10 24.59
N LEU A 676 18.42 9.31 25.20
CA LEU A 676 17.23 9.84 25.89
C LEU A 676 17.32 9.84 27.42
N SER A 677 18.26 9.11 28.03
CA SER A 677 18.38 9.04 29.50
C SER A 677 19.35 10.05 30.14
N SER A 678 19.97 10.95 29.37
CA SER A 678 20.99 11.87 29.89
C SER A 678 20.52 13.29 30.26
N SER A 679 19.23 13.62 30.13
CA SER A 679 18.69 14.79 30.85
C SER A 679 18.56 14.43 32.34
N ARG A 680 19.71 14.33 33.03
CA ARG A 680 19.75 14.46 34.49
C ARG A 680 18.93 15.71 34.80
N HIS A 681 17.81 15.49 35.45
CA HIS A 681 17.08 16.49 36.20
C HIS A 681 18.11 17.19 37.10
N VAL A 682 18.66 18.32 36.64
CA VAL A 682 19.41 19.23 37.47
C VAL A 682 18.36 19.85 38.38
N SER A 683 18.20 19.24 39.54
CA SER A 683 17.32 19.74 40.59
C SER A 683 17.69 21.20 40.89
N PRO A 684 16.78 22.17 40.79
CA PRO A 684 17.06 23.56 41.11
C PRO A 684 16.98 23.73 42.64
N ARG A 685 18.00 23.27 43.37
CA ARG A 685 18.23 23.66 44.77
C ARG A 685 19.71 23.78 45.07
N GLY A 686 20.16 25.00 45.34
CA GLY A 686 21.49 25.25 45.92
C GLY A 686 22.03 26.67 45.68
N ARG A 687 21.34 27.70 46.18
CA ARG A 687 21.98 28.98 46.54
C ARG A 687 22.30 28.93 48.04
N GLU A 688 23.47 29.46 48.41
CA GLU A 688 24.04 29.66 49.77
C GLU A 688 24.66 28.39 50.43
N ALA A 689 25.85 28.35 51.04
CA ALA A 689 26.84 29.36 51.45
C ALA A 689 28.25 28.74 51.62
N LEU A 690 29.21 29.65 51.85
CA LEU A 690 30.67 29.54 52.03
C LEU A 690 31.22 28.52 53.07
N ALA A 691 32.48 28.12 52.79
CA ALA A 691 33.63 27.84 53.68
C ALA A 691 33.50 26.75 54.77
N ASP A 692 34.42 25.77 54.81
CA ASP A 692 35.73 25.93 55.47
C ASP A 692 36.62 24.67 55.30
N ASN A 693 37.94 24.89 55.33
CA ASN A 693 38.99 23.88 55.30
C ASN A 693 39.24 23.31 56.72
N ARG A 694 39.34 21.97 56.88
CA ARG A 694 40.47 21.34 57.60
C ARG A 694 40.41 19.81 57.64
N ALA A 695 41.60 19.23 57.47
CA ALA A 695 41.95 17.83 57.67
C ALA A 695 41.81 17.37 59.13
N THR A 696 41.53 16.07 59.35
CA THR A 696 42.31 15.20 60.25
C THR A 696 41.94 13.72 60.11
N THR A 697 42.95 12.91 60.40
CA THR A 697 43.17 11.46 60.37
C THR A 697 42.51 10.62 61.50
N ALA A 698 42.28 9.33 61.17
CA ALA A 698 42.50 8.10 61.94
C ALA A 698 41.65 7.72 63.19
N GLY A 699 41.42 6.40 63.34
CA GLY A 699 41.04 5.68 64.58
C GLY A 699 39.68 4.95 64.48
N VAL A 700 39.56 3.65 64.21
CA VAL A 700 39.81 2.45 65.06
C VAL A 700 38.62 2.07 65.98
N GLU A 701 38.19 0.81 65.80
CA GLU A 701 37.54 -0.15 66.73
C GLU A 701 36.01 -0.23 66.99
N ASN A 702 35.50 -1.42 66.61
CA ASN A 702 34.65 -2.37 67.34
C ASN A 702 33.40 -1.90 68.12
N SER A 703 32.24 -2.42 67.72
CA SER A 703 31.37 -3.12 68.69
C SER A 703 30.38 -4.08 68.03
N THR A 704 30.34 -5.25 68.65
CA THR A 704 29.45 -6.42 68.55
C THR A 704 27.93 -6.15 68.65
N GLY A 705 27.16 -7.02 68.00
CA GLY A 705 25.91 -7.56 68.56
C GLY A 705 24.60 -6.98 68.02
N GLY A 706 23.81 -7.80 67.32
CA GLY A 706 22.44 -7.46 66.94
C GLY A 706 21.77 -8.56 66.13
N ALA A 707 21.05 -9.44 66.83
CA ALA A 707 20.25 -10.51 66.27
C ALA A 707 18.97 -9.98 65.58
N GLY A 708 18.52 -10.71 64.56
CA GLY A 708 17.09 -10.86 64.23
C GLY A 708 16.49 -9.83 63.28
N ALA A 709 16.47 -10.16 61.99
CA ALA A 709 15.38 -9.74 61.09
C ALA A 709 15.28 -10.74 59.93
N THR A 710 14.17 -11.46 59.87
CA THR A 710 13.71 -12.23 58.71
C THR A 710 13.58 -11.30 57.51
N GLY A 711 14.50 -11.43 56.55
CA GLY A 711 14.44 -10.68 55.32
C GLY A 711 13.21 -11.07 54.49
N PRO A 712 12.45 -10.11 53.93
CA PRO A 712 11.43 -10.43 52.95
C PRO A 712 12.12 -11.06 51.74
N THR A 713 11.59 -12.19 51.29
CA THR A 713 11.94 -12.83 50.02
C THR A 713 11.96 -11.77 48.93
N GLY A 714 13.15 -11.45 48.44
CA GLY A 714 13.33 -10.51 47.34
C GLY A 714 12.55 -11.01 46.14
N VAL A 715 11.41 -10.37 45.86
CA VAL A 715 10.77 -10.47 44.54
C VAL A 715 11.83 -9.99 43.55
N PRO A 716 12.22 -10.81 42.55
CA PRO A 716 13.14 -10.36 41.52
C PRO A 716 12.63 -9.02 40.99
N ALA A 717 13.46 -7.98 41.02
CA ALA A 717 13.11 -6.72 40.41
C ALA A 717 12.67 -7.04 38.98
N ALA A 718 11.40 -6.81 38.68
CA ALA A 718 10.87 -6.99 37.34
C ALA A 718 11.65 -6.03 36.45
N THR A 719 12.71 -6.54 35.79
CA THR A 719 13.42 -5.82 34.75
C THR A 719 12.36 -5.38 33.77
N SER A 720 12.27 -4.07 33.58
CA SER A 720 11.23 -3.50 32.74
C SER A 720 11.37 -4.14 31.36
N VAL A 721 10.27 -4.55 30.73
CA VAL A 721 10.26 -4.99 29.31
C VAL A 721 10.92 -3.93 28.40
N LEU A 722 11.07 -2.70 28.90
CA LEU A 722 11.72 -1.57 28.24
C LEU A 722 13.26 -1.50 28.38
N ASP A 723 13.89 -2.42 29.13
CA ASP A 723 15.36 -2.45 29.29
C ASP A 723 16.05 -3.26 28.18
N ASP A 724 15.28 -4.07 27.44
CA ASP A 724 15.79 -4.87 26.33
C ASP A 724 15.96 -4.05 25.04
N GLN A 725 16.98 -4.41 24.25
CA GLN A 725 17.27 -3.77 22.97
C GLN A 725 16.10 -3.94 21.99
N VAL A 726 15.61 -2.83 21.46
CA VAL A 726 14.61 -2.82 20.38
C VAL A 726 15.32 -2.66 19.04
N ASN A 727 14.90 -3.44 18.05
CA ASN A 727 15.50 -3.45 16.72
C ASN A 727 14.53 -2.88 15.67
N ALA A 728 15.06 -2.52 14.51
CA ALA A 728 14.28 -2.15 13.34
C ALA A 728 14.89 -2.71 12.05
N TYR A 729 14.02 -2.86 11.05
CA TYR A 729 14.44 -3.14 9.68
C TYR A 729 15.01 -1.86 9.05
N SER A 730 16.14 -1.97 8.37
CA SER A 730 16.61 -0.89 7.50
C SER A 730 15.88 -0.91 6.15
N GLN A 731 15.79 0.25 5.49
CA GLN A 731 15.22 0.35 4.14
C GLN A 731 15.95 -0.60 3.16
N SER A 732 17.28 -0.65 3.22
CA SER A 732 18.08 -1.52 2.36
C SER A 732 17.75 -3.01 2.54
N GLN A 733 17.45 -3.46 3.77
CA GLN A 733 17.02 -4.84 4.01
C GLN A 733 15.68 -5.13 3.31
N ILE A 734 14.70 -4.24 3.48
CA ILE A 734 13.38 -4.40 2.87
C ILE A 734 13.48 -4.33 1.34
N VAL A 735 14.13 -3.31 0.79
CA VAL A 735 14.25 -3.10 -0.66
C VAL A 735 15.06 -4.22 -1.33
N ALA A 736 16.10 -4.75 -0.67
CA ALA A 736 16.83 -5.90 -1.19
C ALA A 736 15.93 -7.14 -1.28
N ALA A 737 15.19 -7.45 -0.21
CA ALA A 737 14.26 -8.59 -0.21
C ALA A 737 13.15 -8.44 -1.27
N LEU A 738 12.61 -7.23 -1.46
CA LEU A 738 11.66 -6.93 -2.54
C LEU A 738 12.29 -7.12 -3.93
N ALA A 739 13.51 -6.63 -4.14
CA ALA A 739 14.23 -6.78 -5.41
C ALA A 739 14.62 -8.23 -5.72
N GLU A 740 14.81 -9.04 -4.69
CA GLU A 740 15.06 -10.48 -4.81
C GLU A 740 13.79 -11.30 -5.02
N GLY A 741 12.61 -10.74 -4.73
CA GLY A 741 11.32 -11.44 -4.83
C GLY A 741 10.96 -12.26 -3.59
N ALA A 742 11.66 -12.06 -2.47
CA ALA A 742 11.51 -12.80 -1.24
C ALA A 742 10.33 -12.26 -0.39
N PHE A 743 9.15 -12.15 -1.00
CA PHE A 743 7.94 -11.67 -0.32
C PHE A 743 6.65 -12.22 -0.92
N SER A 744 5.54 -12.09 -0.19
CA SER A 744 4.18 -12.44 -0.63
C SER A 744 3.23 -11.27 -0.41
N VAL A 745 2.17 -11.18 -1.22
CA VAL A 745 1.10 -10.18 -1.07
C VAL A 745 -0.12 -10.81 -0.41
N THR A 746 -0.73 -10.14 0.57
CA THR A 746 -1.89 -10.66 1.29
C THR A 746 -2.73 -9.56 1.95
N ASP A 747 -3.99 -9.86 2.24
CA ASP A 747 -4.86 -9.13 3.17
C ASP A 747 -5.25 -9.95 4.42
N GLY A 748 -4.69 -11.13 4.61
CA GLY A 748 -5.01 -12.05 5.70
C GLY A 748 -3.94 -13.12 5.91
N PRO A 749 -4.05 -14.30 5.27
CA PRO A 749 -3.14 -15.43 5.49
C PRO A 749 -1.73 -15.18 4.94
N ALA A 750 -0.71 -15.73 5.58
CA ALA A 750 0.64 -15.79 5.06
C ALA A 750 0.83 -17.01 4.13
N LEU A 751 1.59 -16.84 3.04
CA LEU A 751 1.92 -17.90 2.09
C LEU A 751 3.34 -17.75 1.58
N ARG A 752 4.14 -18.83 1.63
CA ARG A 752 5.46 -18.88 0.98
C ARG A 752 5.67 -20.20 0.28
N ILE A 753 6.56 -20.19 -0.71
CA ILE A 753 7.02 -21.38 -1.42
C ILE A 753 8.55 -21.41 -1.49
N ALA A 754 9.10 -22.62 -1.59
CA ALA A 754 10.52 -22.86 -1.84
C ALA A 754 10.72 -24.20 -2.57
N ILE A 755 11.88 -24.41 -3.17
CA ILE A 755 12.29 -25.74 -3.66
C ILE A 755 13.11 -26.42 -2.57
N ASP A 756 12.64 -27.59 -2.12
CA ASP A 756 13.26 -28.47 -1.13
C ASP A 756 14.56 -29.06 -1.68
N ARG A 757 15.68 -28.37 -1.46
CA ARG A 757 16.96 -28.78 -2.08
C ARG A 757 17.63 -29.92 -1.36
N ASN A 758 17.43 -29.99 -0.04
CA ASN A 758 18.05 -30.99 0.84
C ASN A 758 17.09 -32.14 1.21
N GLY A 759 15.87 -32.15 0.67
CA GLY A 759 14.88 -33.21 0.84
C GLY A 759 14.30 -33.32 2.25
N ASN A 760 14.45 -32.29 3.10
CA ASN A 760 14.09 -32.38 4.52
C ASN A 760 12.60 -32.04 4.80
N GLY A 761 11.87 -31.59 3.78
CA GLY A 761 10.44 -31.26 3.88
C GLY A 761 10.12 -29.99 4.69
N ARG A 762 11.10 -29.11 4.95
CA ARG A 762 10.97 -27.87 5.72
C ARG A 762 11.62 -26.73 4.97
N ILE A 763 10.95 -25.58 4.92
CA ILE A 763 11.52 -24.39 4.28
C ILE A 763 12.60 -23.79 5.19
N ASP A 764 13.86 -23.89 4.78
CA ASP A 764 15.01 -23.30 5.48
C ASP A 764 16.05 -22.65 4.54
N ASP A 765 17.20 -22.26 5.07
CA ASP A 765 18.21 -21.50 4.33
C ASP A 765 18.96 -22.34 3.27
N ALA A 766 18.80 -23.68 3.27
CA ALA A 766 19.38 -24.55 2.25
C ALA A 766 18.53 -24.59 0.96
N ASP A 767 17.26 -24.21 1.05
CA ASP A 767 16.31 -24.25 -0.06
C ASP A 767 16.45 -23.07 -1.02
N THR A 768 15.84 -23.20 -2.21
CA THR A 768 15.65 -22.04 -3.08
C THR A 768 14.33 -21.36 -2.72
N PRO A 769 14.34 -20.17 -2.10
CA PRO A 769 13.10 -19.47 -1.74
C PRO A 769 12.39 -18.93 -3.00
N MET A 770 11.12 -18.53 -2.85
CA MET A 770 10.49 -17.63 -3.82
C MET A 770 11.38 -16.39 -4.08
N GLY A 771 11.41 -15.93 -5.32
CA GLY A 771 12.45 -15.01 -5.80
C GLY A 771 13.60 -15.71 -6.51
N GLY A 772 13.95 -16.92 -6.07
CA GLY A 772 15.14 -17.65 -6.48
C GLY A 772 15.02 -18.42 -7.80
N ILE A 773 16.18 -18.71 -8.41
CA ILE A 773 16.30 -19.54 -9.60
C ILE A 773 17.00 -20.85 -9.19
N ILE A 774 16.45 -21.99 -9.60
CA ILE A 774 17.10 -23.30 -9.51
C ILE A 774 17.42 -23.82 -10.92
N GLU A 775 18.55 -24.51 -11.04
CA GLU A 775 18.90 -25.25 -12.25
C GLU A 775 18.51 -26.72 -12.12
N THR A 776 17.85 -27.28 -13.13
CA THR A 776 17.48 -28.70 -13.20
C THR A 776 18.43 -29.48 -14.13
N TYR A 777 18.91 -30.64 -13.71
CA TYR A 777 19.93 -31.42 -14.43
C TYR A 777 19.37 -32.77 -14.91
N GLY A 778 18.24 -32.71 -15.63
CA GLY A 778 17.51 -33.90 -16.06
C GLY A 778 16.56 -34.44 -15.00
N ASP A 779 16.31 -33.66 -13.95
CA ASP A 779 15.31 -33.97 -12.94
C ASP A 779 13.95 -34.27 -13.58
N VAL A 780 13.24 -35.24 -13.01
CA VAL A 780 11.90 -35.64 -13.46
C VAL A 780 10.80 -34.96 -12.64
N THR A 781 11.16 -34.43 -11.46
CA THR A 781 10.28 -33.76 -10.52
C THR A 781 10.93 -32.50 -9.96
N LEU A 782 10.11 -31.53 -9.57
CA LEU A 782 10.53 -30.35 -8.82
C LEU A 782 9.92 -30.41 -7.41
N PRO A 783 10.72 -30.61 -6.34
CA PRO A 783 10.21 -30.82 -4.99
C PRO A 783 9.82 -29.47 -4.35
N LEU A 784 8.61 -29.02 -4.62
CA LEU A 784 8.09 -27.75 -4.13
C LEU A 784 7.58 -27.89 -2.70
N LEU A 785 8.01 -27.01 -1.80
CA LEU A 785 7.39 -26.80 -0.49
C LEU A 785 6.44 -25.61 -0.58
N VAL A 786 5.23 -25.80 -0.05
CA VAL A 786 4.25 -24.74 0.13
C VAL A 786 3.90 -24.66 1.61
N GLU A 787 4.15 -23.51 2.21
CA GLU A 787 3.86 -23.27 3.62
C GLU A 787 2.88 -22.12 3.77
N TRP A 788 1.88 -22.31 4.61
CA TRP A 788 0.86 -21.31 4.91
C TRP A 788 0.71 -21.11 6.40
N GLN A 789 0.30 -19.90 6.77
CA GLN A 789 -0.16 -19.58 8.11
C GLN A 789 -1.35 -18.63 8.06
N SER A 790 -2.23 -18.74 9.03
CA SER A 790 -3.43 -17.94 9.22
C SER A 790 -3.80 -17.99 10.70
N ASN A 791 -4.86 -17.29 11.08
CA ASN A 791 -5.31 -17.19 12.46
C ASN A 791 -6.85 -17.11 12.54
N GLU A 792 -7.38 -17.03 13.76
CA GLU A 792 -8.82 -16.95 14.04
C GLU A 792 -9.51 -15.76 13.31
N GLU A 793 -8.81 -14.64 13.13
CA GLU A 793 -9.27 -13.42 12.43
C GLU A 793 -9.58 -13.69 10.95
N TRP A 794 -8.74 -14.49 10.27
CA TRP A 794 -8.85 -14.71 8.83
C TRP A 794 -9.39 -16.08 8.44
N GLY A 795 -9.50 -17.00 9.40
CA GLY A 795 -9.91 -18.38 9.20
C GLY A 795 -8.86 -19.30 8.59
N PRO A 796 -9.08 -20.63 8.60
CA PRO A 796 -8.12 -21.58 8.07
C PRO A 796 -7.97 -21.41 6.55
N VAL A 797 -6.78 -21.69 6.04
CA VAL A 797 -6.55 -21.78 4.59
C VAL A 797 -7.24 -23.05 4.09
N TYR A 798 -8.24 -22.91 3.22
CA TYR A 798 -8.99 -24.05 2.69
C TYR A 798 -8.67 -24.38 1.25
N GLN A 799 -7.99 -23.50 0.52
CA GLN A 799 -7.58 -23.75 -0.84
C GLN A 799 -6.22 -23.12 -1.09
N VAL A 800 -5.35 -23.91 -1.72
CA VAL A 800 -4.08 -23.45 -2.28
C VAL A 800 -4.00 -23.96 -3.71
N ASP A 801 -3.77 -23.04 -4.64
CA ASP A 801 -3.58 -23.32 -6.07
C ASP A 801 -2.15 -22.99 -6.47
N LEU A 802 -1.55 -23.85 -7.28
CA LEU A 802 -0.29 -23.62 -7.96
C LEU A 802 -0.55 -23.15 -9.38
N ILE A 803 0.21 -22.15 -9.82
CA ILE A 803 0.19 -21.65 -11.19
C ILE A 803 1.60 -21.90 -11.75
N VAL A 804 1.66 -22.59 -12.89
CA VAL A 804 2.92 -23.02 -13.50
C VAL A 804 2.99 -22.49 -14.92
N GLY A 805 3.94 -21.61 -15.19
CA GLY A 805 4.27 -21.19 -16.55
C GLY A 805 5.50 -21.94 -17.06
N ILE A 806 5.48 -22.32 -18.34
CA ILE A 806 6.60 -23.03 -18.98
C ILE A 806 6.98 -22.41 -20.31
N SER A 807 8.26 -22.54 -20.66
CA SER A 807 8.81 -22.31 -21.99
C SER A 807 9.59 -23.54 -22.43
N THR A 808 9.38 -23.97 -23.68
CA THR A 808 10.11 -25.11 -24.26
C THR A 808 10.93 -24.67 -25.47
N PRO A 809 12.05 -25.38 -25.77
CA PRO A 809 12.94 -25.01 -26.86
C PRO A 809 12.21 -24.96 -28.21
N HIS A 810 12.74 -24.15 -29.12
CA HIS A 810 12.23 -24.00 -30.48
C HIS A 810 12.03 -25.38 -31.15
N SER A 811 10.78 -25.73 -31.39
CA SER A 811 10.44 -26.82 -32.31
C SER A 811 10.34 -26.23 -33.73
N ALA A 812 10.42 -27.08 -34.75
CA ALA A 812 10.11 -26.67 -36.13
C ALA A 812 8.68 -26.10 -36.32
N ALA A 813 7.79 -26.22 -35.32
CA ALA A 813 6.40 -25.75 -35.33
C ALA A 813 6.18 -24.42 -34.57
N GLY A 814 7.23 -23.73 -34.13
CA GLY A 814 7.14 -22.50 -33.35
C GLY A 814 7.38 -22.69 -31.85
N ARG A 815 7.38 -21.58 -31.11
CA ARG A 815 7.57 -21.56 -29.64
C ARG A 815 6.33 -22.05 -28.92
N PHE A 816 6.55 -22.81 -27.86
CA PHE A 816 5.51 -23.21 -26.93
C PHE A 816 5.79 -22.57 -25.57
N GLU A 817 4.94 -21.62 -25.22
CA GLU A 817 4.95 -20.85 -23.99
C GLU A 817 3.52 -20.88 -23.47
N GLU A 818 3.27 -21.52 -22.33
CA GLU A 818 1.92 -21.70 -21.80
C GLU A 818 1.90 -21.59 -20.27
N VAL A 819 0.74 -21.25 -19.73
CA VAL A 819 0.48 -21.19 -18.28
C VAL A 819 -0.62 -22.18 -17.93
N PHE A 820 -0.36 -22.98 -16.90
CA PHE A 820 -1.24 -24.01 -16.38
C PHE A 820 -1.75 -23.61 -15.00
N ALA A 821 -3.02 -23.90 -14.73
CA ALA A 821 -3.63 -23.70 -13.43
C ALA A 821 -4.79 -24.69 -13.21
N PRO A 822 -5.17 -24.96 -11.95
CA PRO A 822 -6.43 -25.62 -11.65
C PRO A 822 -7.63 -24.86 -12.24
N PHE A 823 -8.66 -25.58 -12.68
CA PHE A 823 -9.92 -24.98 -13.12
C PHE A 823 -10.53 -24.10 -12.01
N ASN A 824 -11.04 -22.91 -12.34
CA ASN A 824 -11.49 -21.91 -11.36
C ASN A 824 -10.41 -21.55 -10.33
N ASN A 825 -9.17 -21.31 -10.75
CA ASN A 825 -8.11 -20.81 -9.86
C ASN A 825 -8.25 -19.31 -9.57
N GLY A 826 -7.56 -18.84 -8.51
CA GLY A 826 -7.45 -17.41 -8.19
C GLY A 826 -8.74 -16.82 -7.59
N PRO A 827 -8.75 -15.50 -7.32
CA PRO A 827 -9.97 -14.75 -7.05
C PRO A 827 -10.92 -14.84 -8.25
N ARG A 828 -12.23 -14.80 -8.02
CA ARG A 828 -13.25 -14.85 -9.09
C ARG A 828 -14.48 -14.07 -8.67
N THR A 829 -15.09 -13.43 -9.65
CA THR A 829 -16.39 -12.76 -9.60
C THR A 829 -17.44 -13.58 -10.33
N ARG A 830 -18.71 -13.20 -10.22
CA ARG A 830 -19.78 -13.79 -11.06
C ARG A 830 -19.54 -13.61 -12.57
N LEU A 831 -18.78 -12.59 -12.97
CA LEU A 831 -18.49 -12.26 -14.38
C LEU A 831 -17.16 -12.82 -14.89
N THR A 832 -16.30 -13.32 -14.01
CA THR A 832 -15.00 -13.91 -14.36
C THR A 832 -14.96 -15.42 -14.10
N GLN A 833 -16.13 -16.03 -13.87
CA GLN A 833 -16.25 -17.48 -13.72
C GLN A 833 -15.78 -18.21 -14.97
N ALA A 834 -15.07 -19.32 -14.76
CA ALA A 834 -14.67 -20.20 -15.82
C ALA A 834 -15.87 -20.90 -16.44
N SER A 835 -15.94 -20.97 -17.77
CA SER A 835 -16.90 -21.83 -18.44
C SER A 835 -16.39 -23.27 -18.44
N GLU A 836 -17.29 -24.25 -18.32
CA GLU A 836 -16.93 -25.65 -18.59
C GLU A 836 -16.67 -25.90 -20.09
N GLN A 837 -17.13 -25.00 -20.97
CA GLN A 837 -16.96 -25.11 -22.42
C GLN A 837 -15.47 -25.08 -22.78
N VAL A 838 -15.02 -26.06 -23.56
CA VAL A 838 -13.65 -26.08 -24.08
C VAL A 838 -13.52 -25.07 -25.22
N GLU A 839 -12.59 -24.12 -25.09
CA GLU A 839 -12.28 -23.12 -26.12
C GLU A 839 -11.21 -23.65 -27.07
N HIS A 840 -10.18 -24.27 -26.51
CA HIS A 840 -9.05 -24.75 -27.28
C HIS A 840 -8.51 -26.06 -26.70
N THR A 841 -8.38 -27.07 -27.56
CA THR A 841 -7.73 -28.34 -27.22
C THR A 841 -6.46 -28.47 -28.05
N ARG A 842 -5.33 -28.63 -27.37
CA ARG A 842 -4.07 -28.98 -28.02
C ARG A 842 -3.75 -30.44 -27.77
N LYS A 843 -3.74 -31.24 -28.83
CA LYS A 843 -3.27 -32.63 -28.75
C LYS A 843 -1.77 -32.67 -28.52
N ILE A 844 -1.35 -33.57 -27.64
CA ILE A 844 0.05 -33.93 -27.39
C ILE A 844 0.23 -35.36 -27.90
N ASP A 845 1.39 -35.69 -28.44
CA ASP A 845 1.65 -36.96 -29.14
C ASP A 845 1.73 -38.21 -28.23
N ASP A 846 1.29 -38.13 -26.97
CA ASP A 846 1.20 -39.22 -25.99
C ASP A 846 -0.25 -39.50 -25.54
N ASN A 847 -1.21 -39.18 -26.39
CA ASN A 847 -2.66 -39.21 -26.12
C ASN A 847 -3.13 -38.24 -25.03
N ARG A 848 -2.27 -37.41 -24.43
CA ARG A 848 -2.73 -36.31 -23.57
C ARG A 848 -3.20 -35.14 -24.42
N THR A 849 -4.05 -34.32 -23.82
CA THR A 849 -4.53 -33.09 -24.40
C THR A 849 -4.42 -31.98 -23.36
N PHE A 850 -3.80 -30.87 -23.73
CA PHE A 850 -3.96 -29.65 -22.96
C PHE A 850 -5.27 -29.00 -23.37
N VAL A 851 -6.12 -28.76 -22.37
CA VAL A 851 -7.45 -28.19 -22.53
C VAL A 851 -7.39 -26.78 -21.97
N LYS A 852 -7.82 -25.80 -22.77
CA LYS A 852 -8.11 -24.46 -22.34
C LYS A 852 -9.60 -24.22 -22.49
N ARG A 853 -10.23 -23.77 -21.41
CA ARG A 853 -11.67 -23.55 -21.36
C ARG A 853 -12.00 -22.10 -21.65
N ARG A 854 -13.22 -21.87 -22.12
CA ARG A 854 -13.71 -20.54 -22.45
C ARG A 854 -13.80 -19.69 -21.20
N GLY A 855 -13.26 -18.48 -21.27
CA GLY A 855 -13.18 -17.57 -20.12
C GLY A 855 -12.06 -17.93 -19.14
N GLU A 856 -11.34 -19.03 -19.35
CA GLU A 856 -10.08 -19.31 -18.66
C GLU A 856 -8.89 -18.80 -19.46
N TYR A 857 -7.93 -18.21 -18.76
CA TYR A 857 -6.69 -17.76 -19.39
C TYR A 857 -5.63 -18.84 -19.42
N TYR A 858 -5.78 -19.84 -18.56
CA TYR A 858 -4.84 -20.92 -18.33
C TYR A 858 -5.30 -22.21 -19.02
N TYR A 859 -4.34 -23.09 -19.28
CA TYR A 859 -4.62 -24.48 -19.56
C TYR A 859 -4.92 -25.23 -18.25
N ASP A 860 -5.81 -26.21 -18.32
CA ASP A 860 -6.16 -27.09 -17.21
C ASP A 860 -4.90 -27.80 -16.65
N ASP A 861 -4.85 -27.96 -15.32
CA ASP A 861 -3.82 -28.69 -14.59
C ASP A 861 -3.48 -30.06 -15.24
N PRO A 862 -2.28 -30.23 -15.81
CA PRO A 862 -1.89 -31.47 -16.48
C PRO A 862 -1.32 -32.53 -15.52
N THR A 863 -1.22 -32.23 -14.22
CA THR A 863 -0.62 -33.10 -13.19
C THR A 863 -1.63 -34.07 -12.58
N GLY A 864 -2.91 -33.99 -12.96
CA GLY A 864 -3.97 -34.82 -12.39
C GLY A 864 -4.43 -34.36 -11.01
N GLY A 865 -4.30 -33.06 -10.71
CA GLY A 865 -4.81 -32.46 -9.47
C GLY A 865 -3.75 -32.16 -8.41
N LEU A 866 -2.44 -32.29 -8.71
CA LEU A 866 -1.39 -31.93 -7.77
C LEU A 866 -1.27 -30.41 -7.59
N MET A 867 -1.76 -29.62 -8.56
CA MET A 867 -1.69 -28.16 -8.52
C MET A 867 -2.77 -27.51 -7.66
N ARG A 868 -3.68 -28.28 -7.05
CA ARG A 868 -4.64 -27.77 -6.06
C ARG A 868 -4.68 -28.67 -4.85
N PHE A 869 -4.73 -28.06 -3.67
CA PHE A 869 -5.05 -28.79 -2.46
C PHE A 869 -5.85 -27.94 -1.47
N GLN A 870 -6.49 -28.63 -0.53
CA GLN A 870 -7.36 -28.02 0.46
C GLN A 870 -6.81 -28.32 1.86
N PRO A 871 -5.98 -27.43 2.43
CA PRO A 871 -5.39 -27.71 3.73
C PRO A 871 -6.42 -27.80 4.86
N ALA A 872 -7.42 -26.92 4.82
CA ALA A 872 -8.42 -26.74 5.88
C ALA A 872 -7.79 -26.58 7.28
N SER A 873 -6.66 -25.88 7.35
CA SER A 873 -5.91 -25.64 8.60
C SER A 873 -5.41 -24.21 8.69
N PHE A 874 -5.14 -23.74 9.91
CA PHE A 874 -4.52 -22.43 10.12
C PHE A 874 -3.07 -22.40 9.68
N SER A 875 -2.34 -23.51 9.81
CA SER A 875 -0.95 -23.59 9.37
C SER A 875 -0.58 -24.97 8.85
N GLY A 876 0.51 -25.02 8.11
CA GLY A 876 1.12 -26.28 7.70
C GLY A 876 2.10 -26.09 6.55
N THR A 877 2.80 -27.17 6.24
CA THR A 877 3.70 -27.28 5.10
C THR A 877 3.30 -28.49 4.28
N ARG A 878 3.26 -28.35 2.96
CA ARG A 878 3.03 -29.45 2.02
C ARG A 878 4.17 -29.51 1.02
N ARG A 879 4.78 -30.68 0.92
CA ARG A 879 5.68 -31.03 -0.18
C ARG A 879 4.88 -31.54 -1.38
N ILE A 880 5.24 -31.06 -2.57
CA ILE A 880 4.62 -31.42 -3.84
C ILE A 880 5.76 -31.68 -4.83
N ASP A 881 5.98 -32.94 -5.17
CA ASP A 881 6.93 -33.31 -6.21
C ASP A 881 6.28 -33.10 -7.59
N LEU A 882 6.42 -31.89 -8.14
CA LEU A 882 5.78 -31.50 -9.40
C LEU A 882 6.40 -32.26 -10.58
N PRO A 883 5.65 -33.12 -11.30
CA PRO A 883 6.21 -33.94 -12.38
C PRO A 883 6.49 -33.08 -13.62
N LEU A 884 7.77 -32.84 -13.93
CA LEU A 884 8.17 -32.00 -15.08
C LEU A 884 7.68 -32.56 -16.42
N GLN A 885 7.58 -33.89 -16.52
CA GLN A 885 6.99 -34.58 -17.67
C GLN A 885 5.52 -34.26 -17.91
N ALA A 886 4.74 -33.86 -16.88
CA ALA A 886 3.35 -33.47 -17.07
C ALA A 886 3.22 -32.21 -17.95
N PHE A 887 4.24 -31.35 -17.94
CA PHE A 887 4.28 -30.12 -18.73
C PHE A 887 5.03 -30.28 -20.06
N SER A 888 5.56 -31.47 -20.33
CA SER A 888 6.32 -31.74 -21.55
C SER A 888 5.45 -31.70 -22.81
N VAL A 889 6.07 -31.29 -23.91
CA VAL A 889 5.50 -31.38 -25.25
C VAL A 889 6.35 -32.35 -26.07
N ARG A 890 5.71 -33.19 -26.89
CA ARG A 890 6.44 -33.95 -27.91
C ARG A 890 6.63 -33.05 -29.12
N GLN A 891 7.87 -32.94 -29.58
CA GLN A 891 8.17 -32.29 -30.86
C GLN A 891 8.06 -33.33 -31.99
N ALA A 892 7.47 -32.91 -33.11
CA ALA A 892 7.37 -33.72 -34.35
C ALA A 892 8.73 -34.05 -35.02
N ILE A 893 9.85 -33.79 -34.35
CA ILE A 893 11.19 -34.13 -34.86
C ILE A 893 11.32 -35.66 -34.85
N ARG A 894 11.78 -36.22 -35.99
CA ARG A 894 11.98 -37.67 -36.25
C ARG A 894 12.67 -38.36 -35.05
N GLY A 895 11.89 -38.96 -34.16
CA GLY A 895 12.41 -39.67 -32.99
C GLY A 895 11.47 -39.79 -31.79
N GLY A 896 10.40 -38.99 -31.70
CA GLY A 896 9.37 -39.14 -30.65
C GLY A 896 9.88 -38.94 -29.21
N ARG A 897 10.99 -38.23 -29.03
CA ARG A 897 11.57 -37.94 -27.71
C ARG A 897 10.74 -36.88 -26.99
N LEU A 898 10.45 -37.11 -25.73
CA LEU A 898 9.78 -36.17 -24.83
C LEU A 898 10.70 -34.97 -24.61
N VAL A 899 10.21 -33.74 -24.82
CA VAL A 899 10.96 -32.51 -24.53
C VAL A 899 10.42 -31.92 -23.24
N LEU A 900 11.23 -31.97 -22.18
CA LEU A 900 10.93 -31.33 -20.90
C LEU A 900 10.94 -29.80 -21.07
N PRO A 901 10.21 -29.06 -20.21
CA PRO A 901 10.36 -27.62 -20.14
C PRO A 901 11.82 -27.21 -19.96
N GLU A 902 12.27 -26.24 -20.77
CA GLU A 902 13.62 -25.67 -20.60
C GLU A 902 13.60 -24.64 -19.48
N ARG A 903 12.50 -23.92 -19.33
CA ARG A 903 12.33 -22.90 -18.29
C ARG A 903 10.92 -22.96 -17.75
N MET A 904 10.79 -22.70 -16.47
CA MET A 904 9.50 -22.66 -15.79
C MET A 904 9.51 -21.66 -14.64
N PHE A 905 8.32 -21.19 -14.28
CA PHE A 905 8.08 -20.57 -12.99
C PHE A 905 6.95 -21.31 -12.29
N VAL A 906 6.96 -21.31 -10.96
CA VAL A 906 5.87 -21.79 -10.12
C VAL A 906 5.54 -20.70 -9.10
N ARG A 907 4.27 -20.32 -8.99
CA ARG A 907 3.78 -19.46 -7.91
C ARG A 907 2.56 -20.09 -7.24
N ALA A 908 2.21 -19.60 -6.06
CA ALA A 908 1.06 -20.09 -5.30
C ALA A 908 0.06 -18.98 -4.98
N TYR A 909 -1.21 -19.37 -4.91
CA TYR A 909 -2.33 -18.56 -4.46
C TYR A 909 -3.04 -19.33 -3.33
N ALA A 910 -3.36 -18.65 -2.24
CA ALA A 910 -4.13 -19.22 -1.14
C ALA A 910 -5.39 -18.41 -0.87
N ARG A 911 -6.41 -19.11 -0.39
CA ARG A 911 -7.68 -18.53 0.03
C ARG A 911 -8.09 -19.07 1.39
N SER A 912 -8.45 -18.19 2.31
CA SER A 912 -8.94 -18.56 3.64
C SER A 912 -10.46 -18.67 3.68
N VAL A 913 -10.96 -19.51 4.60
CA VAL A 913 -12.39 -19.60 4.87
C VAL A 913 -12.77 -18.30 5.55
N PRO A 914 -13.78 -17.58 5.06
CA PRO A 914 -14.29 -16.43 5.78
C PRO A 914 -14.75 -16.88 7.19
N MET A 915 -14.12 -16.35 8.24
CA MET A 915 -14.43 -16.67 9.62
C MET A 915 -14.76 -15.39 10.40
N VAL A 916 -15.76 -15.47 11.29
CA VAL A 916 -15.73 -14.95 12.68
C VAL A 916 -16.77 -15.71 13.53
N GLY A 917 -16.36 -16.39 14.60
CA GLY A 917 -17.27 -16.99 15.61
C GLY A 917 -17.26 -18.52 15.69
N SER A 918 -17.66 -19.06 16.84
CA SER A 918 -17.51 -20.48 17.23
C SER A 918 -18.39 -21.49 16.46
N SER A 919 -19.16 -21.05 15.46
CA SER A 919 -20.24 -21.84 14.86
C SER A 919 -19.89 -22.66 13.62
N GLY A 920 -18.67 -22.58 13.07
CA GLY A 920 -18.24 -23.45 11.96
C GLY A 920 -19.01 -23.27 10.63
N THR A 921 -19.87 -22.26 10.53
CA THR A 921 -20.51 -21.78 9.31
C THR A 921 -19.94 -20.42 8.95
N CYS A 922 -19.87 -20.13 7.64
CA CYS A 922 -19.41 -18.86 7.09
C CYS A 922 -20.13 -17.71 7.81
N ALA A 923 -19.43 -17.08 8.75
CA ALA A 923 -20.02 -16.01 9.51
C ALA A 923 -19.92 -14.73 8.70
N VAL A 924 -21.06 -14.10 8.64
CA VAL A 924 -21.27 -12.80 8.05
C VAL A 924 -20.39 -11.79 8.75
N ASP A 925 -19.48 -11.14 8.01
CA ASP A 925 -18.76 -9.96 8.46
C ASP A 925 -19.81 -8.96 8.99
N PRO A 926 -19.73 -8.56 10.27
CA PRO A 926 -20.76 -7.74 10.89
C PRO A 926 -20.92 -6.38 10.20
N LYS A 927 -19.88 -5.91 9.50
CA LYS A 927 -19.92 -4.67 8.74
C LYS A 927 -20.67 -4.82 7.41
N ILE A 928 -20.78 -6.00 6.82
CA ILE A 928 -21.41 -6.12 5.48
C ILE A 928 -22.48 -7.18 5.34
N GLY A 929 -22.78 -7.94 6.39
CA GLY A 929 -23.81 -8.96 6.26
C GLY A 929 -23.34 -10.20 5.46
N ARG A 930 -22.04 -10.34 5.14
CA ARG A 930 -21.50 -11.35 4.20
C ARG A 930 -20.10 -11.83 4.54
N CYS A 931 -19.74 -12.97 3.98
CA CYS A 931 -18.42 -13.54 4.13
C CYS A 931 -17.40 -12.97 3.14
N ILE A 932 -16.31 -12.39 3.63
CA ILE A 932 -15.20 -11.92 2.79
C ILE A 932 -14.07 -12.96 2.79
N PRO A 933 -13.73 -13.56 1.64
CA PRO A 933 -12.53 -14.38 1.53
C PRO A 933 -11.27 -13.51 1.62
N ARG A 934 -10.26 -14.00 2.34
CA ARG A 934 -8.92 -13.40 2.35
C ARG A 934 -7.99 -14.18 1.43
N TYR A 935 -7.02 -13.48 0.86
CA TYR A 935 -6.15 -13.97 -0.21
C TYR A 935 -4.67 -13.82 0.17
N ALA A 936 -3.87 -14.72 -0.37
CA ALA A 936 -2.42 -14.57 -0.39
C ALA A 936 -1.83 -15.04 -1.72
N PHE A 937 -0.80 -14.33 -2.17
CA PHE A 937 -0.08 -14.61 -3.40
C PHE A 937 1.42 -14.69 -3.08
N ALA A 938 2.01 -15.86 -3.29
CA ALA A 938 3.46 -16.01 -3.22
C ALA A 938 4.08 -15.54 -4.54
N ASN A 939 5.22 -14.85 -4.45
CA ASN A 939 6.05 -14.62 -5.63
C ASN A 939 6.60 -15.95 -6.17
N PRO A 940 7.05 -16.01 -7.44
CA PRO A 940 7.42 -17.26 -8.08
C PRO A 940 8.75 -17.78 -7.57
N VAL A 941 8.97 -19.08 -7.76
CA VAL A 941 10.30 -19.67 -7.89
C VAL A 941 10.50 -20.08 -9.35
N TRP A 942 11.72 -19.93 -9.86
CA TRP A 942 12.06 -20.22 -11.26
C TRP A 942 12.90 -21.47 -11.35
N ALA A 943 12.65 -22.31 -12.35
CA ALA A 943 13.51 -23.44 -12.69
C ALA A 943 13.99 -23.30 -14.15
N ILE A 944 15.27 -23.53 -14.39
CA ILE A 944 15.87 -23.56 -15.73
C ILE A 944 16.62 -24.87 -15.95
N ALA A 945 16.50 -25.46 -17.13
CA ALA A 945 17.26 -26.65 -17.49
C ALA A 945 18.74 -26.28 -17.61
N GLY A 946 19.57 -26.99 -16.85
CA GLY A 946 21.02 -26.91 -16.93
C GLY A 946 21.57 -27.43 -18.26
N PRO A 947 22.84 -27.15 -18.57
CA PRO A 947 23.49 -27.66 -19.78
C PRO A 947 23.47 -29.20 -19.79
N GLY A 948 22.88 -29.80 -20.82
CA GLY A 948 22.60 -31.25 -20.90
C GLY A 948 23.81 -32.20 -20.94
N SER A 949 25.05 -31.73 -20.71
CA SER A 949 26.24 -32.60 -20.59
C SER A 949 26.72 -32.68 -19.13
N ALA A 950 26.53 -33.86 -18.52
CA ALA A 950 26.99 -34.18 -17.16
C ALA A 950 28.52 -34.00 -16.93
N THR A 951 29.32 -33.86 -18.00
CA THR A 951 30.77 -33.66 -17.90
C THR A 951 31.20 -32.27 -17.45
N THR A 952 30.27 -31.32 -17.28
CA THR A 952 30.55 -29.93 -16.90
C THR A 952 29.62 -29.47 -15.79
N CYS A 953 29.48 -30.23 -14.71
CA CYS A 953 28.73 -29.78 -13.53
C CYS A 953 29.40 -28.50 -12.98
N PRO A 954 28.81 -27.30 -13.15
CA PRO A 954 29.45 -26.05 -12.77
C PRO A 954 29.47 -25.92 -11.25
N ARG A 955 30.62 -25.57 -10.66
CA ARG A 955 30.74 -25.48 -9.20
C ARG A 955 30.11 -24.21 -8.59
N ASN A 956 29.69 -23.24 -9.39
CA ASN A 956 29.57 -21.83 -8.98
C ASN A 956 28.13 -21.27 -8.93
N ARG A 957 27.08 -22.08 -9.14
CA ARG A 957 25.67 -21.66 -9.01
C ARG A 957 24.98 -22.42 -7.87
N PRO A 958 23.95 -21.86 -7.21
CA PRO A 958 23.12 -22.60 -6.25
C PRO A 958 22.61 -23.88 -6.92
N ARG A 959 23.15 -25.03 -6.50
CA ARG A 959 23.10 -26.31 -7.24
C ARG A 959 21.73 -27.00 -7.13
N ALA A 960 21.48 -27.96 -8.03
CA ALA A 960 20.27 -28.77 -8.12
C ALA A 960 19.90 -29.52 -6.82
N ILE A 961 18.74 -30.19 -6.87
CA ILE A 961 18.27 -31.15 -5.86
C ILE A 961 19.44 -32.07 -5.49
N ASP A 962 19.77 -32.12 -4.21
CA ASP A 962 20.83 -32.92 -3.60
C ASP A 962 20.15 -33.73 -2.49
N SER A 963 19.49 -34.82 -2.90
CA SER A 963 18.55 -35.57 -2.06
C SER A 963 19.24 -36.29 -0.89
N ASP A 964 20.57 -36.42 -0.90
CA ASP A 964 21.34 -37.06 0.18
C ASP A 964 22.32 -36.14 0.92
N GLY A 965 22.46 -34.89 0.44
CA GLY A 965 23.20 -33.82 1.10
C GLY A 965 24.73 -33.95 1.00
N ASP A 966 25.25 -34.69 0.03
CA ASP A 966 26.68 -34.91 -0.15
C ASP A 966 27.41 -33.74 -0.87
N GLY A 967 26.65 -32.77 -1.39
CA GLY A 967 27.13 -31.61 -2.12
C GLY A 967 27.23 -31.78 -3.64
N LEU A 968 26.80 -32.92 -4.19
CA LEU A 968 26.63 -33.21 -5.60
C LEU A 968 25.13 -33.19 -5.99
N PRO A 969 24.75 -32.53 -7.09
CA PRO A 969 23.39 -32.64 -7.62
C PRO A 969 23.00 -34.08 -7.92
N ASP A 970 21.75 -34.50 -7.67
CA ASP A 970 21.26 -35.86 -7.98
C ASP A 970 21.55 -36.28 -9.44
N GLY A 971 21.44 -35.34 -10.39
CA GLY A 971 21.73 -35.58 -11.82
C GLY A 971 23.22 -35.70 -12.17
N CYS A 972 24.11 -35.29 -11.27
CA CYS A 972 25.57 -35.38 -11.36
C CYS A 972 26.16 -36.39 -10.37
N ASP A 973 25.37 -36.83 -9.40
CA ASP A 973 25.77 -37.76 -8.36
C ASP A 973 25.62 -39.19 -8.88
N PRO A 974 26.70 -40.01 -8.87
CA PRO A 974 26.55 -41.44 -9.11
C PRO A 974 25.60 -42.13 -8.11
N CYS A 975 25.34 -41.52 -6.95
CA CYS A 975 24.64 -42.08 -5.81
C CYS A 975 23.58 -41.18 -5.17
N PRO A 976 22.61 -40.63 -5.92
CA PRO A 976 21.71 -39.52 -5.53
C PRO A 976 20.81 -39.76 -4.30
N HIS A 977 20.93 -40.91 -3.64
CA HIS A 977 20.16 -41.30 -2.47
C HIS A 977 21.05 -41.86 -1.35
N THR A 978 22.37 -41.73 -1.44
CA THR A 978 23.31 -42.22 -0.43
C THR A 978 24.52 -41.29 -0.34
N SER A 979 24.83 -40.81 0.86
CA SER A 979 26.04 -40.02 1.16
C SER A 979 27.37 -40.78 0.97
N GLN A 980 27.35 -41.96 0.34
CA GLN A 980 28.52 -42.74 -0.01
C GLN A 980 29.07 -42.30 -1.37
N SER A 981 30.34 -41.93 -1.42
CA SER A 981 31.06 -41.52 -2.63
C SER A 981 31.21 -42.63 -3.71
N PHE A 982 30.66 -43.82 -3.49
CA PHE A 982 30.81 -44.97 -4.37
C PHE A 982 29.56 -45.84 -4.31
N CYS A 983 28.83 -45.89 -5.42
CA CYS A 983 27.65 -46.74 -5.49
C CYS A 983 28.08 -48.19 -5.59
N PRO A 984 27.67 -49.06 -4.66
CA PRO A 984 27.84 -50.48 -4.88
C PRO A 984 27.12 -50.82 -6.20
N PRO A 985 27.77 -51.56 -7.12
CA PRO A 985 27.17 -51.90 -8.40
C PRO A 985 25.82 -52.58 -8.15
N ALA A 986 24.80 -52.16 -8.90
CA ALA A 986 23.46 -52.74 -8.80
C ALA A 986 23.55 -54.27 -8.78
N PRO A 987 22.92 -54.96 -7.80
CA PRO A 987 23.03 -56.41 -7.67
C PRO A 987 22.57 -57.04 -8.98
N ARG A 988 23.50 -57.75 -9.64
CA ARG A 988 23.29 -58.32 -10.99
C ARG A 988 22.33 -59.51 -11.03
N ASP A 989 21.80 -59.95 -9.91
CA ASP A 989 20.98 -61.15 -9.85
C ASP A 989 19.54 -60.82 -9.44
N ARG A 990 18.64 -60.72 -10.42
CA ARG A 990 17.24 -61.02 -10.16
C ARG A 990 17.15 -62.53 -9.90
N PRO A 991 16.73 -62.99 -8.72
CA PRO A 991 16.37 -64.39 -8.56
C PRO A 991 15.21 -64.72 -9.52
N PRO A 992 15.18 -65.91 -10.13
CA PRO A 992 14.10 -66.30 -11.02
C PRO A 992 12.79 -66.26 -10.24
N VAL A 993 11.80 -65.59 -10.82
CA VAL A 993 10.41 -65.57 -10.34
C VAL A 993 9.91 -67.02 -10.30
N LEU A 994 9.77 -67.57 -9.10
CA LEU A 994 9.05 -68.82 -8.88
C LEU A 994 7.59 -68.60 -9.27
N ARG A 995 7.12 -69.37 -10.26
CA ARG A 995 5.70 -69.53 -10.56
C ARG A 995 5.01 -70.07 -9.31
N GLU A 996 4.09 -69.31 -8.74
CA GLU A 996 3.12 -69.86 -7.79
C GLU A 996 2.12 -70.74 -8.53
N ASP A 997 2.08 -72.00 -8.12
CA ASP A 997 1.05 -72.96 -8.47
C ASP A 997 -0.30 -72.56 -7.88
N ARG A 998 -1.36 -72.77 -8.67
CA ARG A 998 -2.77 -72.63 -8.29
C ARG A 998 -3.10 -73.50 -7.06
N PRO A 999 -3.97 -73.04 -6.13
CA PRO A 999 -4.69 -73.96 -5.29
C PRO A 999 -5.93 -74.49 -6.01
N VAL A 1000 -6.07 -75.81 -5.98
CA VAL A 1000 -7.32 -76.54 -6.18
C VAL A 1000 -7.99 -76.69 -4.80
N ARG A 1001 -9.28 -76.32 -4.75
CA ARG A 1001 -10.27 -76.39 -3.67
C ARG A 1001 -10.22 -75.30 -2.60
#